data_AF-A0A833T6L3-F1
#
_entry.id   AF-A0A833T6L3-F1
#
_cell.length_a   1.000
_cell.length_b   1.000
_cell.length_c   1.000
_cell.angle_alpha   90.00
_cell.angle_beta   90.00
_cell.angle_gamma   90.00
#
_symmetry.space_group_name_H-M   'P 1'
#
loop_
_entity.id
_entity.type
_entity.pdbx_description
1 polymer ?
#
loop_
_entity_poly.entity_id
_entity_poly.type
_entity_poly.pdbx_seq_one_letter_code
_entity_poly.pdbx_strand_id
1 'polypeptide(L)'
;MCRLPSHFGSCRERNKTKRVMDDEYLNAVFRFKHKAPRGCQDPALCKTLIQDFAAFVANLEAVEVQDHVCGRIEPLADDRAVPASAVTKHELDGLKEACHRLEDEGTERHKRGDVWYDPWLPMYGCAIQRTMLSATKVELKVIFVDGWERMLHFLPTGQCVHGSAPKTHHLLCCADLSANLMKKYDAAFQLELLQAQRRHGSKRSAKTHELGHQKTPQFIKAVVQRAVASATDVDESSSITPQGGTTDVGQHTGGLPRDTCWPLVQAAIEQNLCCGNGLFRKIMVLFLLSLLRAKVNEVGDVYNGECSIGVKNGCDAVDDLFFMLQVVVQQVVGLLESGYDVSALQDQCSTLRGSIEGFVDALNRKTASQYVLPRDETLRRLKDQKCRVKIYSPKREKESNSNESVEQRRRRALISLNACEFADGASCGLETLLEWAKSNKAPASYKCILVMRTIEKFTFERSRLLTDDTAGGDSFSVEDIQDLVTQYQQVVCEWRKQPQLTSILDVEQRSREMLVVWIAFCLVHQKCVVEVPLLSQYNIALNWRDLKVAVLSNQGALSALQRVAKYIRGWNENAKGESKLFHLTDQGPTFEFGEKFVAATADIKAAYEHEAEEWQAHVTSKWNEIERKKEEAVNLRQQLSTLYEELSSNKRELAIEEARLSQAYPHSNQLQYRQSLTTTELQGRVGVCNATIQEKEAKLKQVVAMPQYLVRPLPPTKSDAYKVLFMLCMPRNLEILGNLCLTAQRALAPAKPTAEMTETPKLSQTTWQAFHCHNAPSQQARYASNKVFTASPSEYHLPQSYGPKSIDGLSSLSQFVSECVWNPTLYGTALTWKDVAGETMDPFRATPTSVIISFTEKLGKPIAECQWLNSWPGGSDIRGNLVYANLHQQPKDFDKTAFIALGTLRAYPNQQFRKLQWAILNDMFPWSNSCVKSIVRQSLYQVGDLTDEEDPQLLWKTDLFKDERGLRTFCYSQRNF
;
A
#
# COMPACT_ATOMS: atom_id res chain seq x y z
N MET A 1 -19.58 -22.18 81.36
CA MET A 1 -20.38 -23.25 81.98
C MET A 1 -20.82 -24.20 80.88
N CYS A 2 -20.62 -25.51 81.11
CA CYS A 2 -21.14 -26.70 80.38
C CYS A 2 -20.67 -26.89 78.91
N ARG A 3 -19.69 -27.76 78.61
CA ARG A 3 -19.71 -29.25 78.44
C ARG A 3 -20.66 -29.76 77.32
N LEU A 4 -20.04 -30.22 76.20
CA LEU A 4 -20.20 -31.49 75.41
C LEU A 4 -21.62 -32.10 75.19
N PRO A 5 -21.89 -33.07 74.26
CA PRO A 5 -21.26 -33.55 73.00
C PRO A 5 -22.29 -33.94 71.88
N SER A 6 -21.81 -34.52 70.75
CA SER A 6 -22.36 -35.63 69.90
C SER A 6 -23.85 -35.66 69.44
N HIS A 7 -24.32 -36.21 68.31
CA HIS A 7 -23.96 -37.36 67.45
C HIS A 7 -24.68 -37.24 66.07
N PHE A 8 -24.00 -37.71 65.02
CA PHE A 8 -24.45 -38.54 63.88
C PHE A 8 -25.76 -38.26 63.11
N GLY A 9 -25.60 -38.11 61.79
CA GLY A 9 -26.56 -38.50 60.76
C GLY A 9 -25.83 -38.88 59.47
N SER A 10 -25.49 -40.15 59.32
CA SER A 10 -24.90 -40.76 58.11
C SER A 10 -25.94 -40.81 56.99
N CYS A 11 -25.56 -40.42 55.77
CA CYS A 11 -26.24 -40.84 54.55
C CYS A 11 -25.21 -41.28 53.49
N ARG A 12 -24.87 -42.57 53.61
CA ARG A 12 -24.56 -43.55 52.55
C ARG A 12 -23.68 -43.12 51.37
N GLU A 13 -22.49 -43.72 51.38
CA GLU A 13 -21.73 -44.15 50.21
C GLU A 13 -22.64 -44.63 49.06
N ARG A 14 -22.57 -43.93 47.93
CA ARG A 14 -22.70 -44.57 46.61
C ARG A 14 -21.31 -44.60 46.00
N ASN A 15 -20.67 -45.75 46.10
CA ASN A 15 -19.51 -46.12 45.30
C ASN A 15 -19.87 -46.04 43.81
N LYS A 16 -19.45 -44.95 43.16
CA LYS A 16 -18.89 -44.95 41.82
C LYS A 16 -17.65 -44.09 41.89
N THR A 17 -16.50 -44.69 41.67
CA THR A 17 -15.16 -44.07 41.64
C THR A 17 -15.14 -43.01 40.52
N LYS A 18 -15.66 -41.81 40.78
CA LYS A 18 -15.48 -40.63 39.93
C LYS A 18 -14.07 -40.11 40.23
N ARG A 19 -13.08 -40.56 39.45
CA ARG A 19 -11.73 -39.96 39.47
C ARG A 19 -11.91 -38.49 39.12
N VAL A 20 -11.66 -37.59 40.07
CA VAL A 20 -11.53 -36.15 39.81
C VAL A 20 -10.33 -36.00 38.87
N MET A 21 -10.52 -35.39 37.70
CA MET A 21 -9.41 -35.14 36.79
C MET A 21 -8.53 -34.05 37.39
N ASP A 22 -7.34 -34.44 37.80
CA ASP A 22 -6.36 -33.53 38.39
C ASP A 22 -6.01 -32.40 37.40
N ASP A 23 -6.03 -31.15 37.86
CA ASP A 23 -5.68 -29.99 37.06
C ASP A 23 -4.23 -30.08 36.54
N GLU A 24 -3.37 -30.86 37.23
CA GLU A 24 -2.02 -31.17 36.78
C GLU A 24 -1.98 -32.05 35.54
N TYR A 25 -2.88 -33.04 35.46
CA TYR A 25 -3.04 -33.91 34.31
C TYR A 25 -3.52 -33.12 33.09
N LEU A 26 -4.56 -32.29 33.26
CA LEU A 26 -5.08 -31.46 32.17
C LEU A 26 -4.06 -30.43 31.68
N ASN A 27 -3.24 -29.87 32.58
CA ASN A 27 -2.18 -28.95 32.17
C ASN A 27 -1.06 -29.65 31.38
N ALA A 28 -0.79 -30.94 31.63
CA ALA A 28 0.16 -31.72 30.83
C ALA A 28 -0.36 -31.96 29.40
N VAL A 29 -1.67 -32.21 29.25
CA VAL A 29 -2.30 -32.49 27.95
C VAL A 29 -2.55 -31.20 27.14
N PHE A 30 -3.20 -30.20 27.75
CA PHE A 30 -3.63 -28.97 27.06
C PHE A 30 -2.61 -27.84 27.09
N ARG A 31 -1.68 -27.84 28.07
CA ARG A 31 -0.64 -26.80 28.23
C ARG A 31 -1.22 -25.39 28.26
N PHE A 32 -1.99 -25.10 29.31
CA PHE A 32 -2.66 -23.81 29.49
C PHE A 32 -1.68 -22.64 29.39
N LYS A 33 -1.99 -21.65 28.53
CA LYS A 33 -1.13 -20.45 28.37
C LYS A 33 -1.15 -19.55 29.61
N HIS A 34 -2.19 -19.62 30.43
CA HIS A 34 -2.35 -18.86 31.66
C HIS A 34 -1.88 -19.62 32.92
N LYS A 35 -1.42 -20.86 32.82
CA LYS A 35 -0.83 -21.61 33.94
C LYS A 35 0.66 -21.84 33.71
N ALA A 36 1.40 -21.97 34.81
CA ALA A 36 2.83 -22.26 34.74
C ALA A 36 3.05 -23.67 34.17
N PRO A 37 3.93 -23.84 33.17
CA PRO A 37 4.34 -25.16 32.72
C PRO A 37 5.14 -25.81 33.86
N ARG A 38 4.77 -27.03 34.26
CA ARG A 38 5.44 -27.71 35.37
C ARG A 38 6.72 -28.44 34.98
N GLY A 39 6.95 -28.67 33.69
CA GLY A 39 8.12 -29.43 33.22
C GLY A 39 8.13 -30.86 33.75
N CYS A 40 6.98 -31.54 33.71
CA CYS A 40 6.86 -32.88 34.28
C CYS A 40 7.66 -33.90 33.46
N GLN A 41 8.44 -34.71 34.17
CA GLN A 41 9.31 -35.74 33.60
C GLN A 41 9.18 -37.06 34.39
N ASP A 42 7.97 -37.32 34.93
CA ASP A 42 7.67 -38.48 35.76
C ASP A 42 7.15 -39.66 34.89
N PRO A 43 7.82 -40.83 34.92
CA PRO A 43 7.30 -42.05 34.29
C PRO A 43 5.89 -42.46 34.74
N ALA A 44 5.50 -42.19 35.99
CA ALA A 44 4.17 -42.52 36.50
C ALA A 44 3.07 -41.70 35.80
N LEU A 45 3.37 -40.46 35.39
CA LEU A 45 2.44 -39.65 34.60
C LEU A 45 2.27 -40.22 33.19
N CYS A 46 3.34 -40.70 32.54
CA CYS A 46 3.23 -41.38 31.25
C CYS A 46 2.29 -42.59 31.33
N LYS A 47 2.42 -43.40 32.40
CA LYS A 47 1.55 -44.55 32.64
C LYS A 47 0.08 -44.15 32.83
N THR A 48 -0.18 -43.10 33.60
CA THR A 48 -1.54 -42.56 33.79
C THR A 48 -2.14 -42.08 32.46
N LEU A 49 -1.37 -41.34 31.65
CA LEU A 49 -1.80 -40.86 30.33
C LEU A 49 -2.13 -42.01 29.36
N ILE A 50 -1.36 -43.09 29.39
CA ILE A 50 -1.61 -44.30 28.60
C ILE A 50 -2.91 -44.98 29.04
N GLN A 51 -3.09 -45.17 30.35
CA GLN A 51 -4.29 -45.80 30.90
C GLN A 51 -5.56 -45.00 30.58
N ASP A 52 -5.50 -43.67 30.66
CA ASP A 52 -6.63 -42.80 30.36
C ASP A 52 -6.94 -42.79 28.84
N PHE A 53 -5.91 -42.83 27.99
CA PHE A 53 -6.09 -43.00 26.56
C PHE A 53 -6.70 -44.37 26.21
N ALA A 54 -6.23 -45.45 26.84
CA ALA A 54 -6.77 -46.80 26.65
C ALA A 54 -8.22 -46.91 27.14
N ALA A 55 -8.56 -46.31 28.28
CA ALA A 55 -9.93 -46.22 28.77
C ALA A 55 -10.84 -45.43 27.80
N PHE A 56 -10.33 -44.36 27.19
CA PHE A 56 -11.04 -43.64 26.14
C PHE A 56 -11.29 -44.55 24.91
N VAL A 57 -10.26 -45.24 24.42
CA VAL A 57 -10.38 -46.15 23.26
C VAL A 57 -11.37 -47.30 23.55
N ALA A 58 -11.40 -47.82 24.77
CA ALA A 58 -12.34 -48.87 25.18
C ALA A 58 -13.81 -48.42 25.13
N ASN A 59 -14.07 -47.11 25.24
CA ASN A 59 -15.42 -46.51 25.19
C ASN A 59 -15.82 -46.06 23.78
N LEU A 60 -14.99 -46.26 22.75
CA LEU A 60 -15.33 -45.93 21.37
C LEU A 60 -16.23 -47.01 20.75
N GLU A 61 -17.31 -46.57 20.11
CA GLU A 61 -18.21 -47.44 19.34
C GLU A 61 -17.81 -47.45 17.87
N ALA A 62 -17.74 -48.65 17.28
CA ALA A 62 -17.42 -48.82 15.86
C ALA A 62 -18.68 -48.69 15.00
N VAL A 63 -18.58 -47.98 13.87
CA VAL A 63 -19.62 -47.88 12.85
C VAL A 63 -19.33 -48.85 11.70
N GLU A 64 -20.36 -49.53 11.19
CA GLU A 64 -20.26 -50.34 9.97
C GLU A 64 -20.32 -49.42 8.73
N VAL A 65 -19.25 -49.44 7.94
CA VAL A 65 -19.16 -48.73 6.65
C VAL A 65 -18.84 -49.77 5.58
N GLN A 66 -19.60 -49.78 4.47
CA GLN A 66 -19.38 -50.74 3.38
C GLN A 66 -18.01 -50.52 2.70
N ASP A 67 -17.24 -51.60 2.60
CA ASP A 67 -16.07 -51.78 1.70
C ASP A 67 -14.92 -50.77 1.76
N HIS A 68 -14.29 -50.55 2.92
CA HIS A 68 -13.03 -49.80 2.98
C HIS A 68 -11.93 -50.58 3.69
N VAL A 69 -10.99 -51.11 2.91
CA VAL A 69 -9.70 -51.61 3.39
C VAL A 69 -8.76 -50.41 3.47
N CYS A 70 -8.07 -50.22 4.59
CA CYS A 70 -6.99 -49.24 4.70
C CYS A 70 -5.83 -49.70 3.79
N GLY A 71 -5.93 -49.41 2.50
CA GLY A 71 -4.96 -49.82 1.49
C GLY A 71 -3.70 -48.99 1.63
N ARG A 72 -2.54 -49.65 1.79
CA ARG A 72 -1.20 -49.04 1.72
C ARG A 72 -0.83 -48.56 0.31
N ILE A 73 -1.78 -48.08 -0.49
CA ILE A 73 -1.59 -47.79 -1.92
C ILE A 73 -0.95 -46.40 -2.10
N GLU A 74 -1.23 -45.45 -1.19
CA GLU A 74 -0.44 -44.23 -1.02
C GLU A 74 -0.28 -43.88 0.48
N PRO A 75 0.95 -43.76 1.02
CA PRO A 75 1.18 -43.53 2.45
C PRO A 75 0.79 -42.13 2.95
N LEU A 76 0.32 -41.23 2.07
CA LEU A 76 0.04 -39.82 2.37
C LEU A 76 -1.38 -39.36 1.97
N ALA A 77 -2.14 -40.19 1.24
CA ALA A 77 -3.50 -39.88 0.86
C ALA A 77 -4.45 -40.52 1.89
N ASP A 78 -5.25 -39.67 2.54
CA ASP A 78 -6.24 -40.11 3.50
C ASP A 78 -7.60 -40.27 2.83
N ASP A 79 -7.73 -41.32 2.03
CA ASP A 79 -8.89 -41.55 1.15
C ASP A 79 -10.12 -42.08 1.91
N ARG A 80 -10.16 -41.92 3.24
CA ARG A 80 -11.21 -42.47 4.09
C ARG A 80 -12.45 -41.59 4.06
N ALA A 81 -13.56 -42.11 3.53
CA ALA A 81 -14.88 -41.47 3.56
C ALA A 81 -15.57 -41.52 4.95
N VAL A 82 -14.82 -41.74 6.04
CA VAL A 82 -15.36 -41.89 7.40
C VAL A 82 -15.38 -40.51 8.06
N PRO A 83 -16.54 -40.01 8.52
CA PRO A 83 -16.64 -38.74 9.22
C PRO A 83 -15.65 -38.66 10.39
N ALA A 84 -15.13 -37.47 10.67
CA ALA A 84 -14.16 -37.26 11.76
C ALA A 84 -14.72 -37.65 13.15
N SER A 85 -16.04 -37.67 13.30
CA SER A 85 -16.75 -38.04 14.54
C SER A 85 -16.97 -39.53 14.76
N ALA A 86 -16.72 -40.38 13.76
CA ALA A 86 -17.01 -41.82 13.81
C ALA A 86 -15.74 -42.66 13.65
N VAL A 87 -15.69 -43.87 14.22
CA VAL A 87 -14.55 -44.78 14.09
C VAL A 87 -15.03 -46.08 13.47
N THR A 88 -14.34 -46.60 12.46
CA THR A 88 -14.66 -47.90 11.85
C THR A 88 -14.16 -49.05 12.72
N LYS A 89 -14.67 -50.26 12.49
CA LYS A 89 -14.18 -51.47 13.17
C LYS A 89 -12.67 -51.67 13.00
N HIS A 90 -12.15 -51.46 11.79
CA HIS A 90 -10.71 -51.59 11.51
C HIS A 90 -9.86 -50.55 12.26
N GLU A 91 -10.29 -49.28 12.26
CA GLU A 91 -9.61 -48.21 13.01
C GLU A 91 -9.62 -48.49 14.52
N LEU A 92 -10.76 -48.98 15.05
CA LEU A 92 -10.88 -49.34 16.46
C LEU A 92 -9.98 -50.53 16.85
N ASP A 93 -9.88 -51.55 15.99
CA ASP A 93 -8.99 -52.68 16.22
C ASP A 93 -7.51 -52.24 16.21
N GLY A 94 -7.13 -51.34 15.29
CA GLY A 94 -5.79 -50.75 15.26
C GLY A 94 -5.47 -49.89 16.50
N LEU A 95 -6.46 -49.18 17.03
CA LEU A 95 -6.33 -48.41 18.28
C LEU A 95 -6.19 -49.31 19.51
N LYS A 96 -6.99 -50.37 19.61
CA LYS A 96 -6.90 -51.35 20.69
C LYS A 96 -5.54 -52.04 20.71
N GLU A 97 -5.03 -52.39 19.53
CA GLU A 97 -3.69 -52.94 19.37
C GLU A 97 -2.61 -51.94 19.81
N ALA A 98 -2.72 -50.66 19.42
CA ALA A 98 -1.79 -49.63 19.89
C ALA A 98 -1.84 -49.45 21.41
N CYS A 99 -3.02 -49.45 22.03
CA CYS A 99 -3.17 -49.40 23.48
C CYS A 99 -2.54 -50.62 24.17
N HIS A 100 -2.78 -51.83 23.65
CA HIS A 100 -2.20 -53.06 24.19
C HIS A 100 -0.67 -53.00 24.24
N ARG A 101 -0.02 -52.50 23.18
CA ARG A 101 1.44 -52.31 23.12
C ARG A 101 1.99 -51.30 24.13
N LEU A 102 1.20 -50.27 24.45
CA LEU A 102 1.59 -49.22 25.39
C LEU A 102 1.37 -49.65 26.85
N GLU A 103 0.38 -50.50 27.11
CA GLU A 103 0.04 -51.01 28.44
C GLU A 103 0.86 -52.24 28.87
N ASP A 104 1.45 -52.97 27.92
CA ASP A 104 2.27 -54.15 28.18
C ASP A 104 3.53 -53.80 29.00
N GLU A 105 3.58 -54.31 30.24
CA GLU A 105 4.68 -54.10 31.17
C GLU A 105 5.90 -55.01 30.89
N GLY A 106 5.89 -55.79 29.81
CA GLY A 106 7.01 -56.65 29.44
C GLY A 106 7.19 -57.88 30.34
N THR A 107 6.16 -58.23 31.11
CA THR A 107 6.16 -59.36 32.07
C THR A 107 5.52 -60.62 31.50
N GLU A 108 4.83 -60.52 30.37
CA GLU A 108 4.20 -61.62 29.66
C GLU A 108 5.17 -62.30 28.66
N ARG A 109 4.86 -63.54 28.24
CA ARG A 109 5.65 -64.21 27.20
C ARG A 109 5.30 -63.63 25.82
N HIS A 110 6.18 -62.79 25.30
CA HIS A 110 6.01 -62.19 23.98
C HIS A 110 6.18 -63.20 22.83
N LYS A 111 5.27 -63.14 21.87
CA LYS A 111 5.29 -63.88 20.60
C LYS A 111 5.97 -63.03 19.51
N ARG A 112 6.28 -63.68 18.39
CA ARG A 112 6.82 -62.98 17.22
C ARG A 112 5.85 -61.90 16.75
N GLY A 113 6.33 -60.67 16.63
CA GLY A 113 5.57 -59.50 16.19
C GLY A 113 5.16 -58.57 17.33
N ASP A 114 5.26 -59.02 18.59
CA ASP A 114 4.86 -58.21 19.75
C ASP A 114 5.79 -57.00 19.92
N VAL A 115 5.19 -55.86 20.28
CA VAL A 115 5.86 -54.58 20.50
C VAL A 115 5.45 -54.06 21.86
N TRP A 116 6.41 -53.65 22.69
CA TRP A 116 6.12 -53.07 24.00
C TRP A 116 7.13 -51.99 24.38
N TYR A 117 6.79 -51.17 25.37
CA TYR A 117 7.58 -50.02 25.80
C TYR A 117 8.07 -50.17 27.24
N ASP A 118 9.36 -50.44 27.41
CA ASP A 118 9.98 -50.52 28.73
C ASP A 118 11.51 -50.31 28.66
N PRO A 119 12.09 -49.39 29.45
CA PRO A 119 11.45 -48.40 30.33
C PRO A 119 11.01 -47.11 29.63
N TRP A 120 10.04 -46.43 30.25
CA TRP A 120 9.70 -45.03 29.97
C TRP A 120 10.69 -44.09 30.66
N LEU A 121 11.34 -43.21 29.90
CA LEU A 121 12.43 -42.35 30.37
C LEU A 121 12.17 -40.85 30.03
N PRO A 122 11.04 -40.25 30.48
CA PRO A 122 10.69 -38.86 30.17
C PRO A 122 11.76 -37.84 30.63
N MET A 123 12.53 -38.14 31.67
CA MET A 123 13.68 -37.33 32.12
C MET A 123 14.80 -37.17 31.08
N TYR A 124 14.80 -38.02 30.06
CA TYR A 124 15.70 -37.98 28.91
C TYR A 124 14.95 -37.70 27.60
N GLY A 125 13.63 -37.50 27.66
CA GLY A 125 12.78 -37.21 26.52
C GLY A 125 12.50 -38.41 25.62
N CYS A 126 12.64 -39.64 26.13
CA CYS A 126 12.58 -40.85 25.32
C CYS A 126 11.94 -42.06 26.03
N ALA A 127 11.62 -43.10 25.27
CA ALA A 127 11.24 -44.43 25.77
C ALA A 127 11.95 -45.51 24.93
N ILE A 128 12.12 -46.70 25.51
CA ILE A 128 12.69 -47.85 24.80
C ILE A 128 11.55 -48.71 24.26
N GLN A 129 11.45 -48.77 22.94
CA GLN A 129 10.56 -49.69 22.22
C GLN A 129 11.30 -51.01 22.00
N ARG A 130 10.65 -52.11 22.36
CA ARG A 130 11.13 -53.47 22.15
C ARG A 130 10.24 -54.15 21.12
N THR A 131 10.82 -54.93 20.22
CA THR A 131 10.06 -55.64 19.18
C THR A 131 10.56 -57.06 19.01
N MET A 132 9.69 -58.05 19.18
CA MET A 132 10.03 -59.47 19.09
C MET A 132 10.08 -59.91 17.61
N LEU A 133 11.26 -59.85 16.98
CA LEU A 133 11.43 -60.17 15.56
C LEU A 133 11.25 -61.67 15.25
N SER A 134 11.65 -62.53 16.19
CA SER A 134 11.54 -63.99 16.09
C SER A 134 11.55 -64.60 17.50
N ALA A 135 11.31 -65.91 17.62
CA ALA A 135 11.34 -66.62 18.90
C ALA A 135 12.66 -66.47 19.69
N THR A 136 13.74 -66.04 19.03
CA THR A 136 15.08 -65.93 19.62
C THR A 136 15.66 -64.52 19.55
N LYS A 137 14.97 -63.52 19.01
CA LYS A 137 15.55 -62.20 18.70
C LYS A 137 14.60 -61.04 19.00
N VAL A 138 15.09 -60.06 19.77
CA VAL A 138 14.41 -58.82 20.17
C VAL A 138 15.17 -57.63 19.61
N GLU A 139 14.48 -56.74 18.90
CA GLU A 139 15.02 -55.45 18.44
C GLU A 139 14.77 -54.38 19.50
N LEU A 140 15.79 -53.56 19.77
CA LEU A 140 15.76 -52.44 20.71
C LEU A 140 15.84 -51.11 19.95
N LYS A 141 14.82 -50.26 20.12
CA LYS A 141 14.74 -48.92 19.52
C LYS A 141 14.49 -47.87 20.60
N VAL A 142 15.05 -46.67 20.41
CA VAL A 142 14.76 -45.52 21.26
C VAL A 142 13.85 -44.58 20.50
N ILE A 143 12.63 -44.38 21.00
CA ILE A 143 11.70 -43.34 20.53
C ILE A 143 11.91 -42.08 21.37
N PHE A 144 11.98 -40.91 20.75
CA PHE A 144 12.18 -39.66 21.48
C PHE A 144 11.58 -38.45 20.77
N VAL A 145 11.31 -37.40 21.55
CA VAL A 145 10.73 -36.14 21.07
C VAL A 145 11.81 -35.09 20.82
N ASP A 146 11.69 -34.33 19.73
CA ASP A 146 12.63 -33.28 19.33
C ASP A 146 11.96 -32.14 18.55
N GLY A 147 12.76 -31.22 17.99
CA GLY A 147 12.24 -30.06 17.25
C GLY A 147 11.53 -29.08 18.18
N TRP A 148 12.19 -28.74 19.29
CA TRP A 148 11.62 -27.94 20.37
C TRP A 148 11.42 -26.48 19.97
N GLU A 149 10.19 -26.00 20.09
CA GLU A 149 9.84 -24.59 19.90
C GLU A 149 9.59 -23.87 21.21
N ARG A 150 9.87 -22.56 21.19
CA ARG A 150 9.64 -21.68 22.33
C ARG A 150 8.14 -21.37 22.47
N MET A 151 7.61 -21.56 23.69
CA MET A 151 6.26 -21.16 24.07
C MET A 151 6.30 -20.10 25.17
N LEU A 152 5.30 -19.22 25.18
CA LEU A 152 5.14 -18.17 26.19
C LEU A 152 3.87 -18.43 27.01
N HIS A 153 4.02 -18.44 28.33
CA HIS A 153 2.92 -18.53 29.28
C HIS A 153 2.80 -17.19 30.00
N PHE A 154 1.59 -16.63 30.05
CA PHE A 154 1.31 -15.35 30.70
C PHE A 154 0.46 -15.64 31.93
N LEU A 155 1.09 -15.62 33.10
CA LEU A 155 0.41 -15.94 34.36
C LEU A 155 -0.53 -14.80 34.77
N PRO A 156 -1.60 -15.08 35.54
CA PRO A 156 -2.47 -14.04 36.13
C PRO A 156 -1.74 -13.01 36.98
N THR A 157 -0.52 -13.31 37.44
CA THR A 157 0.37 -12.38 38.15
C THR A 157 1.03 -11.34 37.24
N GLY A 158 0.84 -11.41 35.92
CA GLY A 158 1.52 -10.60 34.91
C GLY A 158 2.92 -11.11 34.55
N GLN A 159 3.37 -12.19 35.17
CA GLN A 159 4.67 -12.80 34.89
C GLN A 159 4.63 -13.61 33.59
N CYS A 160 5.58 -13.37 32.70
CA CYS A 160 5.81 -14.20 31.52
C CYS A 160 6.78 -15.34 31.86
N VAL A 161 6.36 -16.59 31.64
CA VAL A 161 7.17 -17.79 31.80
C VAL A 161 7.48 -18.39 30.43
N HIS A 162 8.74 -18.73 30.19
CA HIS A 162 9.19 -19.35 28.96
C HIS A 162 9.11 -20.87 29.07
N GLY A 163 8.33 -21.49 28.20
CA GLY A 163 8.22 -22.94 28.04
C GLY A 163 8.78 -23.41 26.70
N SER A 164 8.75 -24.72 26.48
CA SER A 164 9.05 -25.29 25.17
C SER A 164 8.23 -26.55 24.89
N ALA A 165 7.88 -26.77 23.62
CA ALA A 165 7.08 -27.89 23.15
C ALA A 165 7.76 -28.55 21.94
N PRO A 166 7.79 -29.89 21.83
CA PRO A 166 8.36 -30.56 20.66
C PRO A 166 7.38 -30.53 19.50
N LYS A 167 7.90 -30.42 18.27
CA LYS A 167 7.10 -30.50 17.03
C LYS A 167 7.14 -31.87 16.35
N THR A 168 8.14 -32.68 16.69
CA THR A 168 8.45 -33.92 15.97
C THR A 168 8.95 -34.98 16.94
N HIS A 169 8.93 -36.23 16.50
CA HIS A 169 9.54 -37.35 17.20
C HIS A 169 10.38 -38.17 16.23
N HIS A 170 11.34 -38.92 16.76
CA HIS A 170 12.26 -39.73 15.99
C HIS A 170 12.43 -41.10 16.64
N LEU A 171 12.78 -42.08 15.81
CA LEU A 171 13.03 -43.45 16.22
C LEU A 171 14.45 -43.85 15.81
N LEU A 172 15.25 -44.30 16.77
CA LEU A 172 16.62 -44.77 16.52
C LEU A 172 16.75 -46.26 16.83
N CYS A 173 17.15 -47.04 15.82
CA CYS A 173 17.55 -48.42 16.03
C CYS A 173 18.87 -48.47 16.81
N CYS A 174 18.87 -49.22 17.92
CA CYS A 174 20.02 -49.31 18.82
C CYS A 174 20.76 -50.62 18.63
N ALA A 175 20.05 -51.75 18.71
CA ALA A 175 20.63 -53.07 18.55
C ALA A 175 19.56 -54.16 18.38
N ASP A 176 20.03 -55.32 17.95
CA ASP A 176 19.31 -56.57 17.90
C ASP A 176 19.91 -57.55 18.91
N LEU A 177 19.11 -58.04 19.85
CA LEU A 177 19.58 -58.89 20.96
C LEU A 177 18.88 -60.26 20.96
N SER A 178 19.59 -61.31 21.40
CA SER A 178 18.98 -62.62 21.62
C SER A 178 18.00 -62.56 22.80
N ALA A 179 16.82 -63.17 22.66
CA ALA A 179 15.78 -63.20 23.70
C ALA A 179 16.31 -63.78 25.03
N ASN A 180 17.26 -64.72 24.98
CA ASN A 180 17.88 -65.32 26.16
C ASN A 180 18.82 -64.36 26.93
N LEU A 181 19.28 -63.28 26.28
CA LEU A 181 20.16 -62.28 26.87
C LEU A 181 19.41 -61.08 27.46
N MET A 182 18.08 -61.01 27.30
CA MET A 182 17.27 -59.88 27.76
C MET A 182 17.43 -59.60 29.26
N LYS A 183 17.42 -60.64 30.11
CA LYS A 183 17.64 -60.47 31.56
C LYS A 183 19.03 -59.93 31.90
N LYS A 184 20.05 -60.35 31.14
CA LYS A 184 21.43 -59.85 31.30
C LYS A 184 21.53 -58.40 30.83
N TYR A 185 20.86 -58.06 29.74
CA TYR A 185 20.73 -56.69 29.24
C TYR A 185 20.01 -55.78 30.24
N ASP A 186 18.86 -56.18 30.79
CA ASP A 186 18.11 -55.34 31.74
C ASP A 186 18.96 -55.00 32.97
N ALA A 187 19.69 -55.99 33.50
CA ALA A 187 20.64 -55.78 34.59
C ALA A 187 21.80 -54.85 34.19
N ALA A 188 22.39 -55.05 33.00
CA ALA A 188 23.47 -54.22 32.48
C ALA A 188 23.02 -52.78 32.21
N PHE A 189 21.82 -52.59 31.65
CA PHE A 189 21.22 -51.30 31.36
C PHE A 189 20.98 -50.50 32.63
N GLN A 190 20.39 -51.12 33.66
CA GLN A 190 20.19 -50.47 34.95
C GLN A 190 21.53 -50.11 35.61
N LEU A 191 22.52 -51.00 35.54
CA LEU A 191 23.85 -50.75 36.09
C LEU A 191 24.54 -49.56 35.39
N GLU A 192 24.59 -49.55 34.06
CA GLU A 192 25.18 -48.47 33.25
C GLU A 192 24.47 -47.14 33.48
N LEU A 193 23.13 -47.15 33.51
CA LEU A 193 22.34 -45.96 33.76
C LEU A 193 22.59 -45.40 35.17
N LEU A 194 22.61 -46.24 36.20
CA LEU A 194 22.89 -45.85 37.59
C LEU A 194 24.32 -45.33 37.76
N GLN A 195 25.31 -45.98 37.13
CA GLN A 195 26.69 -45.53 37.18
C GLN A 195 26.86 -44.16 36.50
N ALA A 196 26.24 -43.98 35.33
CA ALA A 196 26.26 -42.70 34.64
C ALA A 196 25.56 -41.60 35.46
N GLN A 197 24.42 -41.89 36.10
CA GLN A 197 23.67 -40.93 36.92
C GLN A 197 24.47 -40.37 38.11
N ARG A 198 25.41 -41.14 38.66
CA ARG A 198 26.29 -40.73 39.78
C ARG A 198 27.41 -39.75 39.39
N ARG A 199 27.61 -39.47 38.10
CA ARG A 199 28.67 -38.57 37.61
C ARG A 199 28.21 -37.11 37.64
N HIS A 200 28.90 -36.26 38.39
CA HIS A 200 28.60 -34.82 38.56
C HIS A 200 29.78 -33.90 38.16
N GLY A 201 29.53 -32.59 38.03
CA GLY A 201 30.57 -31.59 37.76
C GLY A 201 31.23 -31.75 36.37
N SER A 202 32.57 -31.65 36.30
CA SER A 202 33.34 -31.81 35.05
C SER A 202 33.19 -33.19 34.40
N LYS A 203 32.84 -34.22 35.19
CA LYS A 203 32.55 -35.59 34.75
C LYS A 203 31.16 -35.76 34.11
N ARG A 204 30.35 -34.68 34.03
CA ARG A 204 29.05 -34.65 33.32
C ARG A 204 29.21 -34.49 31.80
N SER A 205 30.34 -33.95 31.35
CA SER A 205 30.63 -33.72 29.93
C SER A 205 31.22 -34.97 29.27
N ALA A 206 30.96 -35.20 27.97
CA ALA A 206 31.51 -36.32 27.21
C ALA A 206 33.02 -36.17 26.87
N LYS A 207 33.74 -35.30 27.59
CA LYS A 207 35.09 -34.83 27.24
C LYS A 207 36.20 -35.85 27.53
N THR A 208 35.90 -36.92 28.27
CA THR A 208 36.84 -37.96 28.70
C THR A 208 36.59 -39.34 28.08
N HIS A 209 35.83 -39.46 26.97
CA HIS A 209 35.35 -40.74 26.41
C HIS A 209 34.49 -41.59 27.36
N GLU A 210 34.14 -41.05 28.54
CA GLU A 210 33.21 -41.63 29.50
C GLU A 210 31.77 -41.16 29.25
N LEU A 211 30.76 -41.99 29.59
CA LEU A 211 29.35 -41.60 29.60
C LEU A 211 29.07 -40.52 30.66
N GLY A 212 29.13 -39.25 30.27
CA GLY A 212 28.68 -38.14 31.11
C GLY A 212 27.14 -38.10 31.23
N HIS A 213 26.61 -37.75 32.41
CA HIS A 213 25.16 -37.67 32.67
C HIS A 213 24.47 -36.50 31.94
N GLN A 214 24.25 -36.67 30.64
CA GLN A 214 23.49 -35.76 29.79
C GLN A 214 22.00 -36.13 29.82
N LYS A 215 21.11 -35.14 29.80
CA LYS A 215 19.65 -35.37 29.78
C LYS A 215 19.17 -35.35 28.34
N THR A 216 19.74 -36.21 27.50
CA THR A 216 19.48 -36.27 26.05
C THR A 216 19.07 -37.69 25.61
N PRO A 217 18.27 -37.83 24.54
CA PRO A 217 17.97 -39.14 23.95
C PRO A 217 19.20 -39.90 23.46
N GLN A 218 20.20 -39.20 22.90
CA GLN A 218 21.45 -39.82 22.43
C GLN A 218 22.29 -40.41 23.56
N PHE A 219 22.18 -39.86 24.78
CA PHE A 219 22.76 -40.47 25.97
C PHE A 219 22.13 -41.83 26.26
N ILE A 220 20.80 -41.94 26.22
CA ILE A 220 20.12 -43.22 26.43
C ILE A 220 20.46 -44.22 25.32
N LYS A 221 20.53 -43.80 24.05
CA LYS A 221 21.01 -44.67 22.97
C LYS A 221 22.40 -45.27 23.28
N ALA A 222 23.35 -44.45 23.74
CA ALA A 222 24.68 -44.91 24.08
C ALA A 222 24.67 -45.88 25.29
N VAL A 223 23.82 -45.63 26.29
CA VAL A 223 23.61 -46.55 27.44
C VAL A 223 23.06 -47.90 26.95
N VAL A 224 22.07 -47.89 26.05
CA VAL A 224 21.51 -49.12 25.44
C VAL A 224 22.61 -49.89 24.70
N GLN A 225 23.41 -49.23 23.88
CA GLN A 225 24.47 -49.87 23.09
C GLN A 225 25.58 -50.46 23.98
N ARG A 226 25.98 -49.77 25.07
CA ARG A 226 26.93 -50.32 26.05
C ARG A 226 26.36 -51.50 26.84
N ALA A 227 25.10 -51.42 27.24
CA ALA A 227 24.41 -52.51 27.92
C ALA A 227 24.31 -53.76 27.04
N VAL A 228 24.07 -53.58 25.74
CA VAL A 228 24.09 -54.67 24.75
C VAL A 228 25.49 -55.28 24.62
N ALA A 229 26.53 -54.47 24.45
CA ALA A 229 27.91 -54.96 24.35
C ALA A 229 28.33 -55.77 25.59
N SER A 230 27.94 -55.29 26.79
CA SER A 230 28.15 -56.00 28.07
C SER A 230 27.33 -57.29 28.17
N ALA A 231 26.08 -57.29 27.69
CA ALA A 231 25.25 -58.50 27.66
C ALA A 231 25.80 -59.57 26.70
N THR A 232 26.42 -59.16 25.59
CA THR A 232 27.00 -60.06 24.57
C THR A 232 28.47 -60.40 24.80
N ASP A 233 29.08 -59.95 25.91
CA ASP A 233 30.51 -60.14 26.24
C ASP A 233 31.47 -59.63 25.14
N VAL A 234 31.10 -58.53 24.48
CA VAL A 234 31.91 -57.85 23.46
C VAL A 234 32.70 -56.71 24.12
N ASP A 235 34.03 -56.76 24.02
CA ASP A 235 34.97 -55.86 24.71
C ASP A 235 35.09 -54.45 24.06
N GLU A 236 33.97 -53.91 23.57
CA GLU A 236 33.87 -52.56 22.96
C GLU A 236 33.07 -51.57 23.83
N SER A 237 32.68 -51.95 25.05
CA SER A 237 31.83 -51.12 25.93
C SER A 237 32.42 -49.74 26.27
N SER A 238 33.75 -49.59 26.22
CA SER A 238 34.46 -48.35 26.57
C SER A 238 34.54 -47.33 25.43
N SER A 239 34.33 -47.73 24.16
CA SER A 239 34.48 -46.86 22.97
C SER A 239 33.18 -46.15 22.54
N ILE A 240 32.02 -46.62 23.02
CA ILE A 240 30.70 -46.11 22.63
C ILE A 240 30.40 -44.80 23.37
N THR A 241 30.38 -43.67 22.66
CA THR A 241 30.07 -42.35 23.22
C THR A 241 28.77 -41.77 22.65
N PRO A 242 28.02 -40.95 23.42
CA PRO A 242 26.81 -40.32 22.92
C PRO A 242 27.14 -39.37 21.76
N GLN A 243 26.40 -39.50 20.66
CA GLN A 243 26.50 -38.60 19.53
C GLN A 243 25.77 -37.28 19.85
N GLY A 244 26.32 -36.14 19.42
CA GLY A 244 25.63 -34.85 19.55
C GLY A 244 24.38 -34.76 18.68
N GLY A 245 23.65 -33.65 18.78
CA GLY A 245 22.57 -33.31 17.82
C GLY A 245 21.13 -33.49 18.32
N THR A 246 20.91 -34.03 19.52
CA THR A 246 19.57 -34.02 20.16
C THR A 246 19.51 -33.03 21.30
N THR A 247 18.35 -32.42 21.51
CA THR A 247 18.17 -31.37 22.51
C THR A 247 18.20 -31.91 23.94
N ASP A 248 18.97 -31.28 24.85
CA ASP A 248 19.02 -31.65 26.28
C ASP A 248 17.77 -31.17 27.00
N VAL A 249 16.90 -32.11 27.43
CA VAL A 249 15.59 -31.85 28.05
C VAL A 249 15.66 -31.51 29.55
N GLY A 250 16.87 -31.49 30.12
CA GLY A 250 17.14 -31.07 31.49
C GLY A 250 17.34 -29.56 31.65
N GLN A 251 17.89 -29.16 32.80
CA GLN A 251 17.97 -27.76 33.25
C GLN A 251 19.32 -27.08 32.91
N HIS A 252 19.81 -27.13 31.66
CA HIS A 252 21.18 -26.67 31.34
C HIS A 252 21.33 -25.19 30.97
N THR A 253 20.27 -24.47 30.65
CA THR A 253 20.31 -23.04 30.30
C THR A 253 19.24 -22.25 31.07
N GLY A 254 19.37 -22.20 32.40
CA GLY A 254 18.64 -21.26 33.28
C GLY A 254 17.09 -21.31 33.27
N GLY A 255 16.47 -22.21 32.51
CA GLY A 255 15.02 -22.36 32.36
C GLY A 255 14.45 -23.55 33.13
N LEU A 256 13.14 -23.77 33.01
CA LEU A 256 12.45 -24.95 33.56
C LEU A 256 12.75 -26.21 32.73
N PRO A 257 12.71 -27.42 33.34
CA PRO A 257 12.77 -28.68 32.59
C PRO A 257 11.69 -28.72 31.51
N ARG A 258 11.97 -29.42 30.39
CA ARG A 258 10.98 -29.56 29.32
C ARG A 258 9.92 -30.59 29.70
N ASP A 259 8.68 -30.30 29.35
CA ASP A 259 7.56 -31.21 29.55
C ASP A 259 7.57 -32.28 28.44
N THR A 260 7.90 -33.51 28.82
CA THR A 260 8.15 -34.62 27.90
C THR A 260 7.13 -35.74 28.01
N CYS A 261 6.37 -35.85 29.10
CA CYS A 261 5.49 -36.98 29.36
C CYS A 261 4.40 -37.16 28.28
N TRP A 262 3.53 -36.16 28.08
CA TRP A 262 2.46 -36.25 27.08
C TRP A 262 2.97 -36.32 25.63
N PRO A 263 3.93 -35.49 25.19
CA PRO A 263 4.47 -35.62 23.84
C PRO A 263 5.10 -36.98 23.54
N LEU A 264 5.72 -37.61 24.54
CA LEU A 264 6.32 -38.92 24.37
C LEU A 264 5.25 -40.02 24.23
N VAL A 265 4.16 -39.92 24.98
CA VAL A 265 2.98 -40.80 24.80
C VAL A 265 2.35 -40.58 23.43
N GLN A 266 2.19 -39.33 22.99
CA GLN A 266 1.69 -39.01 21.65
C GLN A 266 2.57 -39.61 20.54
N ALA A 267 3.90 -39.48 20.65
CA ALA A 267 4.85 -40.08 19.72
C ALA A 267 4.71 -41.61 19.66
N ALA A 268 4.56 -42.27 20.82
CA ALA A 268 4.39 -43.71 20.88
C ALA A 268 3.04 -44.17 20.30
N ILE A 269 1.96 -43.39 20.49
CA ILE A 269 0.66 -43.66 19.84
C ILE A 269 0.81 -43.51 18.32
N GLU A 270 1.31 -42.37 17.84
CA GLU A 270 1.47 -42.07 16.41
C GLU A 270 2.30 -43.16 15.70
N GLN A 271 3.39 -43.60 16.32
CA GLN A 271 4.28 -44.63 15.77
C GLN A 271 3.64 -46.03 15.66
N ASN A 272 2.62 -46.35 16.47
CA ASN A 272 1.97 -47.66 16.47
C ASN A 272 0.68 -47.75 15.68
N LEU A 273 0.20 -46.64 15.12
CA LEU A 273 -1.02 -46.64 14.33
C LEU A 273 -0.75 -47.10 12.89
N CYS A 274 -1.50 -48.11 12.45
CA CYS A 274 -1.34 -48.72 11.12
C CYS A 274 -1.96 -47.90 9.98
N CYS A 275 -2.79 -46.90 10.28
CA CYS A 275 -3.62 -46.14 9.31
C CYS A 275 -3.08 -44.71 9.01
N GLY A 276 -1.80 -44.44 9.27
CA GLY A 276 -1.16 -43.15 8.99
C GLY A 276 -1.57 -41.99 9.92
N ASN A 277 -1.02 -40.81 9.65
CA ASN A 277 -1.15 -39.62 10.51
C ASN A 277 -2.58 -39.08 10.62
N GLY A 278 -3.45 -39.40 9.65
CA GLY A 278 -4.85 -38.99 9.67
C GLY A 278 -5.65 -39.62 10.81
N LEU A 279 -5.47 -40.94 11.04
CA LEU A 279 -6.12 -41.62 12.18
C LEU A 279 -5.64 -41.03 13.50
N PHE A 280 -4.33 -40.79 13.62
CA PHE A 280 -3.77 -40.15 14.79
C PHE A 280 -4.41 -38.79 15.07
N ARG A 281 -4.45 -37.89 14.08
CA ARG A 281 -5.06 -36.54 14.23
C ARG A 281 -6.53 -36.62 14.62
N LYS A 282 -7.31 -37.46 13.94
CA LYS A 282 -8.72 -37.71 14.22
C LYS A 282 -8.94 -38.16 15.67
N ILE A 283 -8.18 -39.16 16.11
CA ILE A 283 -8.32 -39.73 17.45
C ILE A 283 -7.83 -38.77 18.54
N MET A 284 -6.78 -37.99 18.29
CA MET A 284 -6.35 -36.94 19.20
C MET A 284 -7.44 -35.89 19.41
N VAL A 285 -8.14 -35.48 18.35
CA VAL A 285 -9.29 -34.57 18.47
C VAL A 285 -10.40 -35.17 19.32
N LEU A 286 -10.78 -36.43 19.07
CA LEU A 286 -11.83 -37.10 19.84
C LEU A 286 -11.44 -37.30 21.32
N PHE A 287 -10.18 -37.63 21.59
CA PHE A 287 -9.66 -37.76 22.95
C PHE A 287 -9.72 -36.42 23.70
N LEU A 288 -9.19 -35.34 23.11
CA LEU A 288 -9.22 -34.00 23.71
C LEU A 288 -10.66 -33.50 23.91
N LEU A 289 -11.55 -33.76 22.95
CA LEU A 289 -12.98 -33.44 23.08
C LEU A 289 -13.64 -34.22 24.23
N SER A 290 -13.26 -35.49 24.45
CA SER A 290 -13.77 -36.29 25.57
C SER A 290 -13.32 -35.74 26.93
N LEU A 291 -12.06 -35.29 27.04
CA LEU A 291 -11.52 -34.66 28.24
C LEU A 291 -12.22 -33.32 28.51
N LEU A 292 -12.44 -32.51 27.47
CA LEU A 292 -13.21 -31.26 27.59
C LEU A 292 -14.63 -31.54 28.07
N ARG A 293 -15.34 -32.51 27.48
CA ARG A 293 -16.68 -32.88 27.91
C ARG A 293 -16.71 -33.35 29.37
N ALA A 294 -15.76 -34.18 29.77
CA ALA A 294 -15.64 -34.64 31.16
C ALA A 294 -15.43 -33.47 32.12
N LYS A 295 -14.55 -32.51 31.80
CA LYS A 295 -14.29 -31.34 32.65
C LYS A 295 -15.47 -30.36 32.68
N VAL A 296 -16.16 -30.14 31.55
CA VAL A 296 -17.41 -29.34 31.51
C VAL A 296 -18.47 -29.95 32.43
N ASN A 297 -18.65 -31.27 32.39
CA ASN A 297 -19.61 -31.96 33.27
C ASN A 297 -19.19 -31.91 34.74
N GLU A 298 -17.90 -32.11 35.04
CA GLU A 298 -17.35 -31.99 36.40
C GLU A 298 -17.62 -30.59 36.96
N VAL A 299 -17.27 -29.55 36.21
CA VAL A 299 -17.50 -28.15 36.61
C VAL A 299 -19.00 -27.90 36.78
N GLY A 300 -19.84 -28.35 35.85
CA GLY A 300 -21.29 -28.24 35.94
C GLY A 300 -21.88 -28.89 37.20
N ASP A 301 -21.42 -30.07 37.59
CA ASP A 301 -21.86 -30.76 38.81
C ASP A 301 -21.49 -29.96 40.09
N VAL A 302 -20.31 -29.32 40.12
CA VAL A 302 -19.89 -28.49 41.26
C VAL A 302 -20.71 -27.19 41.33
N TYR A 303 -21.05 -26.58 40.19
CA TYR A 303 -21.89 -25.37 40.14
C TYR A 303 -23.37 -25.62 40.45
N ASN A 304 -23.87 -26.82 40.15
CA ASN A 304 -25.24 -27.23 40.44
C ASN A 304 -25.43 -27.78 41.88
N GLY A 305 -24.33 -28.04 42.61
CA GLY A 305 -24.36 -28.47 44.01
C GLY A 305 -24.48 -27.31 45.02
N GLU A 306 -24.78 -27.64 46.29
CA GLU A 306 -24.91 -26.67 47.40
C GLU A 306 -23.58 -25.97 47.79
N CYS A 307 -22.44 -26.38 47.22
CA CYS A 307 -21.14 -25.80 47.54
C CYS A 307 -20.89 -24.47 46.82
N SER A 308 -20.54 -23.45 47.62
CA SER A 308 -20.14 -22.13 47.14
C SER A 308 -18.73 -22.16 46.53
N ILE A 309 -18.61 -22.35 45.20
CA ILE A 309 -17.37 -22.01 44.48
C ILE A 309 -17.13 -20.50 44.60
N GLY A 310 -15.94 -20.10 45.06
CA GLY A 310 -15.53 -18.70 45.11
C GLY A 310 -15.32 -18.12 43.71
N VAL A 311 -15.61 -16.81 43.52
CA VAL A 311 -15.59 -16.13 42.21
C VAL A 311 -14.29 -16.37 41.44
N LYS A 312 -13.14 -16.29 42.14
CA LYS A 312 -11.82 -16.51 41.55
C LYS A 312 -11.67 -17.91 40.97
N ASN A 313 -11.94 -18.94 41.78
CA ASN A 313 -11.85 -20.33 41.33
C ASN A 313 -12.84 -20.62 40.19
N GLY A 314 -13.98 -19.92 40.20
CA GLY A 314 -14.96 -20.00 39.13
C GLY A 314 -14.48 -19.42 37.80
N CYS A 315 -13.85 -18.26 37.83
CA CYS A 315 -13.24 -17.64 36.65
C CYS A 315 -12.08 -18.48 36.12
N ASP A 316 -11.20 -18.98 37.00
CA ASP A 316 -10.06 -19.82 36.61
C ASP A 316 -10.53 -21.09 35.88
N ALA A 317 -11.62 -21.73 36.35
CA ALA A 317 -12.21 -22.89 35.70
C ALA A 317 -12.83 -22.56 34.33
N VAL A 318 -13.47 -21.41 34.18
CA VAL A 318 -14.03 -20.95 32.89
C VAL A 318 -12.91 -20.70 31.88
N ASP A 319 -11.83 -20.04 32.29
CA ASP A 319 -10.67 -19.77 31.44
C ASP A 319 -10.02 -21.08 30.96
N ASP A 320 -9.91 -22.09 31.83
CA ASP A 320 -9.46 -23.42 31.45
C ASP A 320 -10.38 -24.06 30.40
N LEU A 321 -11.70 -24.03 30.62
CA LEU A 321 -12.67 -24.63 29.69
C LEU A 321 -12.67 -23.96 28.31
N PHE A 322 -12.60 -22.63 28.25
CA PHE A 322 -12.49 -21.92 26.97
C PHE A 322 -11.16 -22.18 26.27
N PHE A 323 -10.06 -22.30 27.02
CA PHE A 323 -8.77 -22.64 26.44
C PHE A 323 -8.77 -24.08 25.90
N MET A 324 -9.31 -25.05 26.65
CA MET A 324 -9.48 -26.43 26.18
C MET A 324 -10.34 -26.48 24.91
N LEU A 325 -11.46 -25.73 24.87
CA LEU A 325 -12.31 -25.61 23.69
C LEU A 325 -11.55 -25.01 22.50
N GLN A 326 -10.74 -23.97 22.73
CA GLN A 326 -9.91 -23.37 21.68
C GLN A 326 -8.94 -24.38 21.08
N VAL A 327 -8.23 -25.16 21.90
CA VAL A 327 -7.30 -26.20 21.44
C VAL A 327 -8.03 -27.25 20.60
N VAL A 328 -9.20 -27.72 21.05
CA VAL A 328 -10.01 -28.68 20.30
C VAL A 328 -10.46 -28.09 18.96
N VAL A 329 -11.00 -26.88 18.94
CA VAL A 329 -11.48 -26.22 17.71
C VAL A 329 -10.34 -26.02 16.70
N GLN A 330 -9.14 -25.64 17.15
CA GLN A 330 -7.98 -25.50 16.26
C GLN A 330 -7.61 -26.82 15.58
N GLN A 331 -7.68 -27.94 16.31
CA GLN A 331 -7.41 -29.27 15.76
C GLN A 331 -8.55 -29.75 14.84
N VAL A 332 -9.81 -29.41 15.15
CA VAL A 332 -10.98 -29.67 14.28
C VAL A 332 -10.85 -28.91 12.95
N VAL A 333 -10.40 -27.66 12.97
CA VAL A 333 -10.13 -26.88 11.75
C VAL A 333 -9.02 -27.55 10.92
N GLY A 334 -7.97 -28.08 11.57
CA GLY A 334 -6.93 -28.84 10.87
C GLY A 334 -7.46 -30.11 10.17
N LEU A 335 -8.47 -30.78 10.75
CA LEU A 335 -9.16 -31.90 10.09
C LEU A 335 -10.00 -31.43 8.89
N LEU A 336 -10.72 -30.30 9.03
CA LEU A 336 -11.49 -29.70 7.93
C LEU A 336 -10.60 -29.29 6.75
N GLU A 337 -9.46 -28.66 7.03
CA GLU A 337 -8.44 -28.31 6.03
C GLU A 337 -7.85 -29.55 5.33
N SER A 338 -7.83 -30.68 6.04
CA SER A 338 -7.40 -31.99 5.52
C SER A 338 -8.51 -32.73 4.76
N GLY A 339 -9.68 -32.13 4.56
CA GLY A 339 -10.78 -32.69 3.76
C GLY A 339 -11.77 -33.58 4.52
N TYR A 340 -11.69 -33.65 5.86
CA TYR A 340 -12.63 -34.42 6.66
C TYR A 340 -13.99 -33.73 6.83
N ASP A 341 -15.06 -34.52 6.88
CA ASP A 341 -16.35 -34.06 7.41
C ASP A 341 -16.28 -33.91 8.93
N VAL A 342 -16.43 -32.66 9.40
CA VAL A 342 -16.37 -32.26 10.81
C VAL A 342 -17.69 -31.73 11.35
N SER A 343 -18.80 -31.79 10.60
CA SER A 343 -20.07 -31.16 11.01
C SER A 343 -20.55 -31.63 12.38
N ALA A 344 -20.49 -32.94 12.65
CA ALA A 344 -20.86 -33.49 13.96
C ALA A 344 -19.91 -33.06 15.10
N LEU A 345 -18.63 -32.79 14.81
CA LEU A 345 -17.69 -32.26 15.80
C LEU A 345 -17.94 -30.78 16.09
N GLN A 346 -18.29 -30.00 15.05
CA GLN A 346 -18.68 -28.61 15.19
C GLN A 346 -19.92 -28.44 16.08
N ASP A 347 -20.93 -29.30 15.91
CA ASP A 347 -22.14 -29.30 16.74
C ASP A 347 -21.83 -29.63 18.21
N GLN A 348 -20.93 -30.60 18.45
CA GLN A 348 -20.46 -30.96 19.79
C GLN A 348 -19.69 -29.82 20.45
N CYS A 349 -18.78 -29.15 19.72
CA CYS A 349 -18.07 -27.96 20.21
C CYS A 349 -19.04 -26.80 20.51
N SER A 350 -20.06 -26.59 19.67
CA SER A 350 -21.08 -25.56 19.87
C SER A 350 -21.93 -25.82 21.12
N THR A 351 -22.30 -27.08 21.35
CA THR A 351 -23.04 -27.51 22.55
C THR A 351 -22.21 -27.31 23.83
N LEU A 352 -20.93 -27.68 23.79
CA LEU A 352 -20.01 -27.47 24.92
C LEU A 352 -19.79 -25.98 25.18
N ARG A 353 -19.64 -25.16 24.14
CA ARG A 353 -19.55 -23.71 24.25
C ARG A 353 -20.77 -23.12 24.96
N GLY A 354 -21.98 -23.50 24.54
CA GLY A 354 -23.22 -23.04 25.19
C GLY A 354 -23.29 -23.44 26.67
N SER A 355 -22.75 -24.62 27.02
CA SER A 355 -22.65 -25.06 28.42
C SER A 355 -21.66 -24.21 29.24
N ILE A 356 -20.50 -23.88 28.66
CA ILE A 356 -19.50 -22.99 29.29
C ILE A 356 -20.06 -21.58 29.47
N GLU A 357 -20.72 -21.02 28.45
CA GLU A 357 -21.39 -19.71 28.53
C GLU A 357 -22.49 -19.71 29.60
N GLY A 358 -23.26 -20.80 29.73
CA GLY A 358 -24.22 -20.98 30.83
C GLY A 358 -23.58 -20.94 32.22
N PHE A 359 -22.36 -21.47 32.39
CA PHE A 359 -21.60 -21.37 33.64
C PHE A 359 -21.17 -19.93 33.93
N VAL A 360 -20.73 -19.18 32.91
CA VAL A 360 -20.39 -17.75 33.04
C VAL A 360 -21.60 -16.96 33.53
N ASP A 361 -22.77 -17.19 32.95
CA ASP A 361 -24.01 -16.53 33.37
C ASP A 361 -24.41 -16.87 34.81
N ALA A 362 -24.21 -18.12 35.23
CA ALA A 362 -24.46 -18.55 36.60
C ALA A 362 -23.47 -17.90 37.59
N LEU A 363 -22.18 -17.88 37.25
CA LEU A 363 -21.11 -17.25 38.04
C LEU A 363 -21.33 -15.74 38.18
N ASN A 364 -21.69 -15.06 37.09
CA ASN A 364 -21.99 -13.64 37.08
C ASN A 364 -23.21 -13.31 37.95
N ARG A 365 -24.30 -14.09 37.85
CA ARG A 365 -25.49 -13.92 38.70
C ARG A 365 -25.17 -14.12 40.18
N LYS A 366 -24.39 -15.15 40.52
CA LYS A 366 -23.98 -15.44 41.89
C LYS A 366 -23.06 -14.34 42.44
N THR A 367 -22.11 -13.86 41.65
CA THR A 367 -21.24 -12.73 42.01
C THR A 367 -22.05 -11.46 42.23
N ALA A 368 -22.95 -11.12 41.31
CA ALA A 368 -23.84 -9.97 41.42
C ALA A 368 -24.72 -10.03 42.70
N SER A 369 -25.16 -11.22 43.10
CA SER A 369 -25.93 -11.42 44.34
C SER A 369 -25.16 -11.11 45.63
N GLN A 370 -23.82 -11.06 45.59
CA GLN A 370 -22.98 -10.64 46.72
C GLN A 370 -22.78 -9.12 46.77
N TYR A 371 -22.96 -8.43 45.64
CA TYR A 371 -22.82 -6.98 45.51
C TYR A 371 -24.18 -6.28 45.42
N VAL A 372 -25.08 -6.62 46.34
CA VAL A 372 -26.36 -5.93 46.50
C VAL A 372 -26.11 -4.62 47.25
N LEU A 373 -26.59 -3.51 46.69
CA LEU A 373 -26.55 -2.21 47.37
C LEU A 373 -27.15 -2.36 48.78
N PRO A 374 -26.54 -1.76 49.82
CA PRO A 374 -27.12 -1.79 51.16
C PRO A 374 -28.56 -1.30 51.10
N ARG A 375 -29.43 -1.88 51.93
CA ARG A 375 -30.82 -1.42 52.02
C ARG A 375 -30.84 0.09 52.28
N ASP A 376 -31.87 0.74 51.78
CA ASP A 376 -32.00 2.20 51.74
C ASP A 376 -31.78 2.86 53.13
N GLU A 377 -32.13 2.16 54.21
CA GLU A 377 -31.84 2.52 55.61
C GLU A 377 -30.35 2.60 55.95
N THR A 378 -29.54 1.66 55.47
CA THR A 378 -28.09 1.62 55.68
C THR A 378 -27.39 2.74 54.90
N LEU A 379 -27.87 3.04 53.68
CA LEU A 379 -27.38 4.17 52.88
C LEU A 379 -27.70 5.53 53.53
N ARG A 380 -28.88 5.66 54.15
CA ARG A 380 -29.23 6.86 54.95
C ARG A 380 -28.29 7.04 56.14
N ARG A 381 -27.97 5.97 56.87
CA ARG A 381 -27.00 6.02 57.99
C ARG A 381 -25.59 6.41 57.55
N LEU A 382 -25.13 5.96 56.38
CA LEU A 382 -23.85 6.34 55.79
C LEU A 382 -23.81 7.81 55.35
N LYS A 383 -24.93 8.34 54.85
CA LYS A 383 -25.08 9.76 54.48
C LYS A 383 -24.92 10.70 55.67
N ASP A 384 -25.31 10.27 56.87
CA ASP A 384 -25.23 11.07 58.10
C ASP A 384 -23.81 11.07 58.72
N GLN A 385 -22.91 10.18 58.28
CA GLN A 385 -21.50 10.22 58.70
C GLN A 385 -20.73 11.30 57.94
N LYS A 386 -20.24 12.32 58.66
CA LYS A 386 -19.40 13.38 58.08
C LYS A 386 -18.02 12.82 57.69
N CYS A 387 -17.82 12.55 56.39
CA CYS A 387 -16.50 12.29 55.83
C CYS A 387 -15.70 13.61 55.71
N ARG A 388 -14.46 13.64 56.22
CA ARG A 388 -13.56 14.82 56.14
C ARG A 388 -13.04 15.10 54.72
N VAL A 389 -13.28 14.20 53.77
CA VAL A 389 -12.81 14.34 52.38
C VAL A 389 -13.99 14.74 51.50
N LYS A 390 -13.94 15.96 50.93
CA LYS A 390 -14.85 16.37 49.86
C LYS A 390 -14.42 15.67 48.57
N ILE A 391 -15.07 14.55 48.27
CA ILE A 391 -14.98 13.91 46.96
C ILE A 391 -15.95 14.64 46.03
N TYR A 392 -15.42 15.40 45.08
CA TYR A 392 -16.22 15.94 43.98
C TYR A 392 -16.41 14.82 42.96
N SER A 393 -17.61 14.25 42.93
CA SER A 393 -18.00 13.35 41.85
C SER A 393 -18.14 14.19 40.56
N PRO A 394 -17.53 13.79 39.43
CA PRO A 394 -17.78 14.47 38.17
C PRO A 394 -19.28 14.38 37.90
N LYS A 395 -19.93 15.52 37.69
CA LYS A 395 -21.37 15.60 37.42
C LYS A 395 -21.69 14.71 36.22
N ARG A 396 -22.17 13.49 36.47
CA ARG A 396 -22.93 12.74 35.48
C ARG A 396 -24.31 13.37 35.47
N GLU A 397 -24.58 14.18 34.46
CA GLU A 397 -25.95 14.56 34.16
C GLU A 397 -26.75 13.28 33.91
N LYS A 398 -27.89 13.14 34.60
CA LYS A 398 -28.76 11.98 34.47
C LYS A 398 -29.23 11.87 33.02
N GLU A 399 -28.80 10.82 32.32
CA GLU A 399 -29.11 10.50 30.92
C GLU A 399 -30.59 10.14 30.65
N SER A 400 -31.50 10.33 31.60
CA SER A 400 -32.92 9.97 31.42
C SER A 400 -33.76 11.06 30.73
N ASN A 401 -33.20 12.25 30.48
CA ASN A 401 -33.95 13.39 29.90
C ASN A 401 -33.34 13.97 28.61
N SER A 402 -32.33 13.37 27.99
CA SER A 402 -31.81 13.90 26.72
C SER A 402 -32.65 13.37 25.55
N ASN A 403 -33.28 14.29 24.81
CA ASN A 403 -33.86 14.03 23.49
C ASN A 403 -32.77 13.75 22.43
N GLU A 404 -31.64 13.15 22.83
CA GLU A 404 -30.52 12.91 21.92
C GLU A 404 -30.81 11.72 20.99
N SER A 405 -30.70 11.98 19.69
CA SER A 405 -30.81 10.95 18.67
C SER A 405 -29.71 9.91 18.81
N VAL A 406 -29.91 8.74 18.20
CA VAL A 406 -28.91 7.66 18.16
C VAL A 406 -27.59 8.19 17.57
N GLU A 407 -27.65 9.03 16.55
CA GLU A 407 -26.51 9.72 15.93
C GLU A 407 -25.75 10.63 16.89
N GLN A 408 -26.44 11.37 17.76
CA GLN A 408 -25.80 12.23 18.77
C GLN A 408 -25.11 11.39 19.86
N ARG A 409 -25.73 10.29 20.29
CA ARG A 409 -25.12 9.31 21.19
C ARG A 409 -23.90 8.64 20.56
N ARG A 410 -23.97 8.29 19.27
CA ARG A 410 -22.86 7.71 18.52
C ARG A 410 -21.71 8.70 18.37
N ARG A 411 -21.98 9.97 18.03
CA ARG A 411 -20.98 11.05 17.99
C ARG A 411 -20.31 11.25 19.35
N ARG A 412 -21.09 11.30 20.43
CA ARG A 412 -20.56 11.43 21.81
C ARG A 412 -19.69 10.24 22.20
N ALA A 413 -20.08 9.01 21.85
CA ALA A 413 -19.27 7.82 22.05
C ALA A 413 -17.97 7.85 21.23
N LEU A 414 -18.04 8.27 19.95
CA LEU A 414 -16.85 8.40 19.09
C LEU A 414 -15.87 9.47 19.62
N ILE A 415 -16.38 10.61 20.08
CA ILE A 415 -15.60 11.67 20.74
C ILE A 415 -14.94 11.12 22.01
N SER A 416 -15.69 10.37 22.83
CA SER A 416 -15.17 9.80 24.09
C SER A 416 -14.11 8.72 23.87
N LEU A 417 -14.19 7.99 22.75
CA LEU A 417 -13.26 6.93 22.37
C LEU A 417 -12.04 7.44 21.59
N ASN A 418 -11.96 8.75 21.28
CA ASN A 418 -10.98 9.29 20.33
C ASN A 418 -10.94 8.49 19.01
N ALA A 419 -12.11 8.02 18.55
CA ALA A 419 -12.20 7.21 17.34
C ALA A 419 -11.83 8.06 16.11
N CYS A 420 -10.97 7.54 15.24
CA CYS A 420 -10.68 8.17 13.95
C CYS A 420 -11.86 7.90 12.99
N GLU A 421 -12.57 8.95 12.59
CA GLU A 421 -13.57 8.85 11.53
C GLU A 421 -12.89 8.59 10.18
N PHE A 422 -13.34 7.55 9.47
CA PHE A 422 -12.84 7.14 8.16
C PHE A 422 -13.98 7.23 7.15
N ALA A 423 -13.72 7.85 5.99
CA ALA A 423 -14.63 7.79 4.86
C ALA A 423 -14.38 6.50 4.08
N ASP A 424 -15.43 5.72 3.80
CA ASP A 424 -15.30 4.56 2.92
C ASP A 424 -15.20 5.01 1.47
N GLY A 425 -13.98 4.95 0.93
CA GLY A 425 -13.70 5.33 -0.46
C GLY A 425 -14.58 4.61 -1.49
N ALA A 426 -15.06 3.40 -1.22
CA ALA A 426 -15.91 2.70 -2.19
C ALA A 426 -17.33 3.28 -2.30
N SER A 427 -17.87 3.88 -1.23
CA SER A 427 -19.28 4.28 -1.15
C SER A 427 -19.49 5.76 -0.87
N CYS A 428 -18.45 6.53 -0.58
CA CYS A 428 -18.59 7.95 -0.30
C CYS A 428 -18.82 8.78 -1.58
N GLY A 429 -19.46 9.94 -1.39
CA GLY A 429 -19.54 10.99 -2.41
C GLY A 429 -18.24 11.80 -2.48
N LEU A 430 -18.01 12.44 -3.63
CA LEU A 430 -16.81 13.24 -3.88
C LEU A 430 -16.66 14.41 -2.90
N GLU A 431 -17.74 15.18 -2.68
CA GLU A 431 -17.74 16.30 -1.74
C GLU A 431 -17.38 15.86 -0.32
N THR A 432 -18.03 14.77 0.15
CA THR A 432 -17.76 14.19 1.47
C THR A 432 -16.30 13.73 1.59
N LEU A 433 -15.73 13.16 0.51
CA LEU A 433 -14.34 12.73 0.50
C LEU A 433 -13.37 13.91 0.58
N LEU A 434 -13.63 14.99 -0.17
CA LEU A 434 -12.81 16.21 -0.15
C LEU A 434 -12.87 16.90 1.23
N GLU A 435 -14.06 17.03 1.81
CA GLU A 435 -14.24 17.60 3.14
C GLU A 435 -13.55 16.75 4.21
N TRP A 436 -13.70 15.43 4.15
CA TRP A 436 -13.02 14.50 5.05
C TRP A 436 -11.49 14.59 4.90
N ALA A 437 -10.95 14.57 3.68
CA ALA A 437 -9.51 14.63 3.44
C ALA A 437 -8.87 15.89 4.03
N LYS A 438 -9.58 17.04 3.94
CA LYS A 438 -9.14 18.32 4.51
C LYS A 438 -9.24 18.35 6.04
N SER A 439 -10.32 17.80 6.61
CA SER A 439 -10.64 17.89 8.04
C SER A 439 -10.11 16.73 8.90
N ASN A 440 -9.55 15.67 8.29
CA ASN A 440 -9.14 14.44 8.97
C ASN A 440 -8.13 14.69 10.12
N LYS A 441 -8.51 14.27 11.33
CA LYS A 441 -7.73 14.37 12.58
C LYS A 441 -6.89 13.14 12.90
N ALA A 442 -6.75 12.20 11.96
CA ALA A 442 -5.91 11.01 12.15
C ALA A 442 -4.48 11.39 12.58
N PRO A 443 -3.84 10.59 13.46
CA PRO A 443 -2.46 10.79 13.87
C PRO A 443 -1.49 10.95 12.70
N ALA A 444 -0.53 11.87 12.86
CA ALA A 444 0.42 12.26 11.82
C ALA A 444 1.23 11.08 11.25
N SER A 445 1.42 10.01 12.04
CA SER A 445 2.19 8.82 11.66
C SER A 445 1.55 7.99 10.54
N TYR A 446 0.23 8.04 10.35
CA TYR A 446 -0.47 7.27 9.30
C TYR A 446 -1.54 8.06 8.54
N LYS A 447 -1.73 9.34 8.86
CA LYS A 447 -2.67 10.23 8.17
C LYS A 447 -2.50 10.21 6.64
N CYS A 448 -1.27 10.33 6.15
CA CYS A 448 -1.01 10.36 4.70
C CYS A 448 -1.41 9.03 4.03
N ILE A 449 -1.06 7.89 4.63
CA ILE A 449 -1.40 6.56 4.10
C ILE A 449 -2.91 6.38 4.07
N LEU A 450 -3.61 6.75 5.13
CA LEU A 450 -5.07 6.64 5.21
C LEU A 450 -5.75 7.46 4.09
N VAL A 451 -5.39 8.73 3.95
CA VAL A 451 -5.99 9.61 2.93
C VAL A 451 -5.67 9.13 1.52
N MET A 452 -4.41 8.75 1.22
CA MET A 452 -4.03 8.22 -0.09
C MET A 452 -4.83 6.97 -0.45
N ARG A 453 -4.91 5.98 0.46
CA ARG A 453 -5.59 4.71 0.18
C ARG A 453 -7.10 4.89 0.02
N THR A 454 -7.70 5.81 0.76
CA THR A 454 -9.13 6.13 0.59
C THR A 454 -9.39 6.79 -0.76
N ILE A 455 -8.59 7.78 -1.17
CA ILE A 455 -8.74 8.44 -2.49
C ILE A 455 -8.48 7.47 -3.65
N GLU A 456 -7.46 6.61 -3.53
CA GLU A 456 -7.19 5.56 -4.51
C GLU A 456 -8.39 4.61 -4.65
N LYS A 457 -8.93 4.12 -3.52
CA LYS A 457 -10.09 3.24 -3.53
C LYS A 457 -11.30 3.91 -4.19
N PHE A 458 -11.57 5.17 -3.85
CA PHE A 458 -12.62 5.97 -4.48
C PHE A 458 -12.43 6.07 -5.99
N THR A 459 -11.24 6.50 -6.42
CA THR A 459 -10.97 6.72 -7.84
C THR A 459 -11.03 5.42 -8.64
N PHE A 460 -10.52 4.32 -8.09
CA PHE A 460 -10.59 3.00 -8.74
C PHE A 460 -12.03 2.50 -8.86
N GLU A 461 -12.88 2.72 -7.86
CA GLU A 461 -14.29 2.33 -7.96
C GLU A 461 -15.05 3.20 -8.97
N ARG A 462 -14.75 4.51 -9.03
CA ARG A 462 -15.34 5.43 -10.03
C ARG A 462 -14.90 5.18 -11.46
N SER A 463 -13.80 4.45 -11.69
CA SER A 463 -13.41 4.01 -13.04
C SER A 463 -14.48 3.17 -13.75
N ARG A 464 -15.45 2.58 -13.01
CA ARG A 464 -16.60 1.84 -13.57
C ARG A 464 -17.44 2.69 -14.53
N LEU A 465 -17.51 4.00 -14.27
CA LEU A 465 -18.27 4.95 -15.08
C LEU A 465 -17.71 5.09 -16.51
N LEU A 466 -16.47 4.67 -16.75
CA LEU A 466 -15.85 4.69 -18.08
C LEU A 466 -16.36 3.58 -19.01
N THR A 467 -17.03 2.55 -18.47
CA THR A 467 -17.53 1.39 -19.24
C THR A 467 -19.04 1.25 -19.26
N ASP A 468 -19.75 1.87 -18.31
CA ASP A 468 -21.21 1.72 -18.19
C ASP A 468 -21.94 2.84 -18.97
N ASP A 469 -22.58 2.49 -20.09
CA ASP A 469 -23.43 3.40 -20.88
C ASP A 469 -24.65 3.95 -20.10
N THR A 470 -24.94 3.37 -18.92
CA THR A 470 -26.03 3.76 -18.03
C THR A 470 -25.66 4.80 -16.97
N ALA A 471 -24.54 5.52 -17.12
CA ALA A 471 -24.04 6.50 -16.15
C ALA A 471 -24.86 7.81 -16.11
N GLY A 472 -26.17 7.73 -15.88
CA GLY A 472 -26.96 8.81 -15.29
C GLY A 472 -27.01 8.59 -13.78
N GLY A 473 -26.15 9.25 -12.99
CA GLY A 473 -26.25 9.11 -11.54
C GLY A 473 -25.36 9.99 -10.67
N ASP A 474 -24.09 10.21 -11.03
CA ASP A 474 -23.18 11.00 -10.19
C ASP A 474 -22.82 12.32 -10.85
N SER A 475 -23.50 13.39 -10.45
CA SER A 475 -23.18 14.76 -10.84
C SER A 475 -21.97 15.26 -10.03
N PHE A 476 -20.75 14.92 -10.44
CA PHE A 476 -19.54 15.58 -9.91
C PHE A 476 -19.18 16.80 -10.76
N SER A 477 -18.67 17.88 -10.14
CA SER A 477 -18.12 19.00 -10.92
C SER A 477 -16.74 18.65 -11.49
N VAL A 478 -16.37 19.30 -12.60
CA VAL A 478 -15.03 19.11 -13.21
C VAL A 478 -13.94 19.65 -12.27
N GLU A 479 -14.26 20.73 -11.56
CA GLU A 479 -13.46 21.36 -10.52
C GLU A 479 -13.20 20.43 -9.33
N ASP A 480 -14.22 19.71 -8.86
CA ASP A 480 -14.08 18.81 -7.71
C ASP A 480 -13.09 17.67 -8.01
N ILE A 481 -13.07 17.19 -9.26
CA ILE A 481 -12.10 16.18 -9.71
C ILE A 481 -10.68 16.76 -9.77
N GLN A 482 -10.53 18.02 -10.23
CA GLN A 482 -9.24 18.71 -10.18
C GLN A 482 -8.75 18.92 -8.74
N ASP A 483 -9.65 19.29 -7.84
CA ASP A 483 -9.37 19.45 -6.41
C ASP A 483 -8.97 18.12 -5.76
N LEU A 484 -9.63 17.02 -6.14
CA LEU A 484 -9.28 15.67 -5.68
C LEU A 484 -7.86 15.28 -6.08
N VAL A 485 -7.50 15.50 -7.36
CA VAL A 485 -6.15 15.22 -7.87
C VAL A 485 -5.12 16.09 -7.13
N THR A 486 -5.41 17.38 -6.96
CA THR A 486 -4.52 18.32 -6.27
C THR A 486 -4.29 17.89 -4.81
N GLN A 487 -5.37 17.59 -4.09
CA GLN A 487 -5.30 17.10 -2.70
C GLN A 487 -4.53 15.78 -2.61
N TYR A 488 -4.75 14.86 -3.54
CA TYR A 488 -4.05 13.59 -3.59
C TYR A 488 -2.54 13.79 -3.79
N GLN A 489 -2.13 14.56 -4.80
CA GLN A 489 -0.72 14.84 -5.08
C GLN A 489 -0.02 15.53 -3.91
N GLN A 490 -0.68 16.46 -3.22
CA GLN A 490 -0.16 17.07 -1.99
C GLN A 490 0.12 16.02 -0.91
N VAL A 491 -0.82 15.10 -0.66
CA VAL A 491 -0.67 14.06 0.35
C VAL A 491 0.45 13.07 -0.03
N VAL A 492 0.57 12.71 -1.31
CA VAL A 492 1.66 11.84 -1.79
C VAL A 492 3.01 12.53 -1.61
N CYS A 493 3.10 13.84 -1.90
CA CYS A 493 4.32 14.63 -1.67
C CYS A 493 4.71 14.66 -0.19
N GLU A 494 3.76 14.80 0.74
CA GLU A 494 4.04 14.71 2.17
C GLU A 494 4.44 13.30 2.61
N TRP A 495 3.78 12.27 2.07
CA TRP A 495 4.14 10.87 2.35
C TRP A 495 5.58 10.54 1.93
N ARG A 496 6.03 11.02 0.77
CA ARG A 496 7.42 10.84 0.28
C ARG A 496 8.48 11.43 1.19
N LYS A 497 8.13 12.41 2.04
CA LYS A 497 9.05 13.03 3.03
C LYS A 497 9.19 12.21 4.30
N GLN A 498 8.29 11.26 4.56
CA GLN A 498 8.28 10.46 5.80
C GLN A 498 9.28 9.28 5.72
N PRO A 499 9.85 8.83 6.85
CA PRO A 499 10.73 7.66 6.87
C PRO A 499 10.01 6.41 6.33
N GLN A 500 10.59 5.75 5.32
CA GLN A 500 10.02 4.59 4.64
C GLN A 500 9.95 3.35 5.57
N LEU A 501 8.87 3.23 6.33
CA LEU A 501 8.46 2.00 7.04
C LEU A 501 7.36 1.27 6.25
N THR A 502 7.39 1.35 4.92
CA THR A 502 6.23 1.05 4.07
C THR A 502 6.29 -0.35 3.48
N SER A 503 5.13 -1.01 3.45
CA SER A 503 4.96 -2.38 2.95
C SER A 503 4.93 -2.49 1.41
N ILE A 504 4.84 -1.36 0.69
CA ILE A 504 4.75 -1.27 -0.78
C ILE A 504 6.02 -0.71 -1.41
N LEU A 505 6.23 -0.97 -2.71
CA LEU A 505 7.34 -0.40 -3.48
C LEU A 505 7.09 1.07 -3.82
N ASP A 506 8.15 1.87 -3.98
CA ASP A 506 8.03 3.27 -4.38
C ASP A 506 7.40 3.41 -5.76
N VAL A 507 7.79 2.52 -6.70
CA VAL A 507 7.20 2.48 -8.04
C VAL A 507 5.74 2.01 -8.05
N GLU A 508 5.32 1.23 -7.05
CA GLU A 508 3.91 0.86 -6.90
C GLU A 508 3.08 2.08 -6.49
N GLN A 509 3.55 2.88 -5.53
CA GLN A 509 2.85 4.13 -5.16
C GLN A 509 2.78 5.09 -6.34
N ARG A 510 3.88 5.22 -7.10
CA ARG A 510 3.92 6.04 -8.31
C ARG A 510 2.92 5.56 -9.38
N SER A 511 2.77 4.25 -9.53
CA SER A 511 1.80 3.65 -10.46
C SER A 511 0.36 3.95 -10.05
N ARG A 512 0.07 3.92 -8.75
CA ARG A 512 -1.24 4.31 -8.21
C ARG A 512 -1.53 5.79 -8.44
N GLU A 513 -0.55 6.67 -8.25
CA GLU A 513 -0.70 8.10 -8.54
C GLU A 513 -0.99 8.34 -10.02
N MET A 514 -0.18 7.75 -10.91
CA MET A 514 -0.44 7.82 -12.35
C MET A 514 -1.87 7.37 -12.67
N LEU A 515 -2.30 6.25 -12.13
CA LEU A 515 -3.63 5.71 -12.40
C LEU A 515 -4.76 6.62 -11.88
N VAL A 516 -4.62 7.22 -10.70
CA VAL A 516 -5.60 8.18 -10.15
C VAL A 516 -5.77 9.37 -11.11
N VAL A 517 -4.67 9.96 -11.59
CA VAL A 517 -4.71 11.12 -12.50
C VAL A 517 -5.28 10.73 -13.87
N TRP A 518 -4.93 9.55 -14.39
CA TRP A 518 -5.45 9.07 -15.67
C TRP A 518 -6.96 8.79 -15.62
N ILE A 519 -7.46 8.21 -14.52
CA ILE A 519 -8.91 8.04 -14.31
C ILE A 519 -9.60 9.39 -14.23
N ALA A 520 -9.06 10.33 -13.45
CA ALA A 520 -9.60 11.68 -13.32
C ALA A 520 -9.69 12.40 -14.68
N PHE A 521 -8.64 12.30 -15.50
CA PHE A 521 -8.67 12.81 -16.88
C PHE A 521 -9.79 12.16 -17.71
N CYS A 522 -9.92 10.83 -17.70
CA CYS A 522 -10.93 10.14 -18.49
C CYS A 522 -12.37 10.50 -18.07
N LEU A 523 -12.62 10.63 -16.77
CA LEU A 523 -13.92 11.06 -16.23
C LEU A 523 -14.27 12.49 -16.64
N VAL A 524 -13.31 13.42 -16.55
CA VAL A 524 -13.50 14.81 -16.99
C VAL A 524 -13.68 14.86 -18.51
N HIS A 525 -12.92 14.09 -19.28
CA HIS A 525 -13.06 13.99 -20.73
C HIS A 525 -14.48 13.54 -21.13
N GLN A 526 -15.00 12.47 -20.51
CA GLN A 526 -16.37 11.99 -20.75
C GLN A 526 -17.42 13.08 -20.52
N LYS A 527 -17.26 13.88 -19.45
CA LYS A 527 -18.16 15.00 -19.15
C LYS A 527 -18.01 16.16 -20.13
N CYS A 528 -16.77 16.57 -20.43
CA CYS A 528 -16.49 17.67 -21.34
C CYS A 528 -16.98 17.40 -22.76
N VAL A 529 -16.95 16.14 -23.22
CA VAL A 529 -17.50 15.75 -24.54
C VAL A 529 -18.99 16.05 -24.65
N VAL A 530 -19.76 15.86 -23.57
CA VAL A 530 -21.20 16.14 -23.54
C VAL A 530 -21.44 17.66 -23.62
N GLU A 531 -20.65 18.45 -22.91
CA GLU A 531 -20.76 19.91 -22.89
C GLU A 531 -20.22 20.57 -24.17
N VAL A 532 -19.15 20.01 -24.74
CA VAL A 532 -18.47 20.52 -25.94
C VAL A 532 -18.35 19.39 -26.97
N PRO A 533 -19.39 19.15 -27.79
CA PRO A 533 -19.42 18.05 -28.76
C PRO A 533 -18.28 18.08 -29.79
N LEU A 534 -17.65 19.24 -30.03
CA LEU A 534 -16.49 19.38 -30.91
C LEU A 534 -15.32 18.46 -30.48
N LEU A 535 -15.20 18.13 -29.20
CA LEU A 535 -14.17 17.22 -28.68
C LEU A 535 -14.24 15.82 -29.32
N SER A 536 -15.43 15.36 -29.74
CA SER A 536 -15.61 14.07 -30.42
C SER A 536 -14.87 13.93 -31.76
N GLN A 537 -14.36 15.03 -32.31
CA GLN A 537 -13.59 15.04 -33.55
C GLN A 537 -12.07 14.87 -33.34
N TYR A 538 -11.61 14.81 -32.09
CA TYR A 538 -10.19 14.80 -31.73
C TYR A 538 -9.85 13.58 -30.88
N ASN A 539 -8.60 13.12 -31.03
CA ASN A 539 -8.04 12.03 -30.24
C ASN A 539 -7.52 12.53 -28.89
N ILE A 540 -7.55 11.61 -27.92
CA ILE A 540 -6.88 11.75 -26.63
C ILE A 540 -5.38 11.66 -26.86
N ALA A 541 -4.62 12.64 -26.32
CA ALA A 541 -3.17 12.68 -26.47
C ALA A 541 -2.42 11.59 -25.69
N LEU A 542 -2.99 11.12 -24.57
CA LEU A 542 -2.43 10.02 -23.78
C LEU A 542 -2.47 8.70 -24.56
N ASN A 543 -1.40 7.93 -24.50
CA ASN A 543 -1.30 6.63 -25.15
C ASN A 543 -1.53 5.51 -24.15
N TRP A 544 -2.65 4.78 -24.31
CA TRP A 544 -3.02 3.67 -23.42
C TRP A 544 -1.95 2.57 -23.32
N ARG A 545 -1.11 2.38 -24.35
CA ARG A 545 -0.02 1.38 -24.31
C ARG A 545 1.09 1.74 -23.33
N ASP A 546 1.20 3.00 -22.94
CA ASP A 546 2.22 3.45 -21.98
C ASP A 546 1.89 3.01 -20.55
N LEU A 547 0.64 2.64 -20.25
CA LEU A 547 0.22 2.05 -18.98
C LEU A 547 0.95 0.75 -18.64
N LYS A 548 1.63 0.13 -19.62
CA LYS A 548 2.44 -1.07 -19.44
C LYS A 548 3.49 -0.96 -18.34
N VAL A 549 3.99 0.25 -18.09
CA VAL A 549 5.06 0.47 -17.11
C VAL A 549 4.59 0.35 -15.66
N ALA A 550 3.27 0.40 -15.42
CA ALA A 550 2.68 0.35 -14.10
C ALA A 550 3.07 -0.92 -13.32
N VAL A 551 3.15 -0.77 -12.00
CA VAL A 551 3.40 -1.83 -11.02
C VAL A 551 2.24 -1.83 -10.03
N LEU A 552 1.36 -2.83 -10.10
CA LEU A 552 0.12 -2.88 -9.34
C LEU A 552 -0.07 -4.27 -8.72
N SER A 553 -0.18 -4.29 -7.38
CA SER A 553 -0.38 -5.51 -6.59
C SER A 553 -1.85 -5.89 -6.36
N ASN A 554 -2.76 -4.92 -6.54
CA ASN A 554 -4.17 -5.04 -6.19
C ASN A 554 -5.05 -5.22 -7.44
N GLN A 555 -5.99 -6.17 -7.39
CA GLN A 555 -6.91 -6.45 -8.49
C GLN A 555 -7.80 -5.26 -8.86
N GLY A 556 -8.31 -4.50 -7.90
CA GLY A 556 -9.12 -3.30 -8.17
C GLY A 556 -8.35 -2.23 -8.94
N ALA A 557 -7.04 -2.08 -8.67
CA ALA A 557 -6.18 -1.18 -9.44
C ALA A 557 -5.90 -1.72 -10.86
N LEU A 558 -5.70 -3.03 -11.02
CA LEU A 558 -5.56 -3.66 -12.34
C LEU A 558 -6.83 -3.49 -13.18
N SER A 559 -8.00 -3.76 -12.61
CA SER A 559 -9.29 -3.56 -13.28
C SER A 559 -9.49 -2.10 -13.69
N ALA A 560 -9.15 -1.15 -12.81
CA ALA A 560 -9.24 0.27 -13.13
C ALA A 560 -8.28 0.67 -14.27
N LEU A 561 -7.06 0.13 -14.30
CA LEU A 561 -6.12 0.34 -15.40
C LEU A 561 -6.65 -0.19 -16.73
N GLN A 562 -7.23 -1.40 -16.74
CA GLN A 562 -7.82 -1.98 -17.95
C GLN A 562 -9.00 -1.14 -18.48
N ARG A 563 -9.84 -0.58 -17.59
CA ARG A 563 -10.93 0.33 -17.99
C ARG A 563 -10.43 1.62 -18.62
N VAL A 564 -9.40 2.23 -18.04
CA VAL A 564 -8.75 3.41 -18.63
C VAL A 564 -8.15 3.07 -20.00
N ALA A 565 -7.47 1.93 -20.11
CA ALA A 565 -6.88 1.49 -21.38
C ALA A 565 -7.98 1.27 -22.45
N LYS A 566 -9.05 0.58 -22.08
CA LYS A 566 -10.23 0.36 -22.93
C LYS A 566 -10.86 1.68 -23.38
N TYR A 567 -11.08 2.61 -22.45
CA TYR A 567 -11.68 3.91 -22.74
C TYR A 567 -10.87 4.71 -23.77
N ILE A 568 -9.56 4.89 -23.53
CA ILE A 568 -8.70 5.68 -24.42
C ILE A 568 -8.55 4.99 -25.78
N ARG A 569 -8.38 3.66 -25.80
CA ARG A 569 -8.30 2.86 -27.05
C ARG A 569 -9.58 3.00 -27.86
N GLY A 570 -10.72 2.68 -27.25
CA GLY A 570 -12.03 2.74 -27.91
C GLY A 570 -12.37 4.15 -28.40
N TRP A 571 -11.97 5.19 -27.66
CA TRP A 571 -12.14 6.57 -28.13
C TRP A 571 -11.30 6.86 -29.38
N ASN A 572 -10.00 6.57 -29.32
CA ASN A 572 -9.07 6.90 -30.41
C ASN A 572 -9.28 6.03 -31.66
N GLU A 573 -9.89 4.85 -31.55
CA GLU A 573 -10.28 4.02 -32.70
C GLU A 573 -11.58 4.50 -33.37
N ASN A 574 -12.52 5.02 -32.59
CA ASN A 574 -13.83 5.49 -33.09
C ASN A 574 -13.81 6.94 -33.56
N ALA A 575 -12.89 7.76 -33.05
CA ALA A 575 -12.75 9.15 -33.45
C ALA A 575 -12.32 9.24 -34.92
N LYS A 576 -12.96 10.14 -35.68
CA LYS A 576 -12.81 10.25 -37.14
C LYS A 576 -11.50 10.92 -37.60
N GLY A 577 -10.60 11.31 -36.69
CA GLY A 577 -9.37 12.06 -37.01
C GLY A 577 -8.14 11.57 -36.24
N GLU A 578 -6.94 11.79 -36.79
CA GLU A 578 -5.66 11.42 -36.15
C GLU A 578 -5.13 12.49 -35.16
N SER A 579 -5.75 13.68 -35.17
CA SER A 579 -5.28 14.87 -34.45
C SER A 579 -5.48 14.77 -32.92
N LYS A 580 -4.40 14.93 -32.16
CA LYS A 580 -4.39 14.80 -30.68
C LYS A 580 -4.53 16.15 -29.99
N LEU A 581 -5.54 16.30 -29.13
CA LEU A 581 -5.77 17.55 -28.41
C LEU A 581 -4.86 17.68 -27.18
N PHE A 582 -4.34 18.89 -26.92
CA PHE A 582 -3.44 19.23 -25.81
C PHE A 582 -2.07 18.53 -25.81
N HIS A 583 -1.64 17.98 -26.95
CA HIS A 583 -0.29 17.44 -27.10
C HIS A 583 0.74 18.57 -27.28
N LEU A 584 1.62 18.82 -26.30
CA LEU A 584 2.50 20.00 -26.34
C LEU A 584 3.60 19.95 -27.40
N THR A 585 4.00 18.76 -27.86
CA THR A 585 4.98 18.62 -28.94
C THR A 585 4.36 18.85 -30.33
N ASP A 586 3.05 18.65 -30.47
CA ASP A 586 2.28 18.92 -31.69
C ASP A 586 1.02 19.70 -31.33
N GLN A 587 1.16 21.02 -31.34
CA GLN A 587 0.12 21.92 -30.85
C GLN A 587 -0.86 22.32 -31.95
N GLY A 588 -0.59 21.98 -33.21
CA GLY A 588 -1.42 22.31 -34.37
C GLY A 588 -2.90 21.96 -34.16
N PRO A 589 -3.22 20.72 -33.75
CA PRO A 589 -4.59 20.31 -33.40
C PRO A 589 -5.28 21.18 -32.36
N THR A 590 -4.54 21.66 -31.35
CA THR A 590 -5.12 22.47 -30.26
C THR A 590 -5.45 23.88 -30.73
N PHE A 591 -4.60 24.46 -31.58
CA PHE A 591 -4.90 25.73 -32.23
C PHE A 591 -6.07 25.59 -33.23
N GLU A 592 -6.10 24.53 -34.04
CA GLU A 592 -7.21 24.26 -34.96
C GLU A 592 -8.54 24.06 -34.21
N PHE A 593 -8.52 23.33 -33.09
CA PHE A 593 -9.67 23.19 -32.21
C PHE A 593 -10.14 24.56 -31.72
N GLY A 594 -9.23 25.41 -31.25
CA GLY A 594 -9.55 26.75 -30.77
C GLY A 594 -10.22 27.63 -31.84
N GLU A 595 -9.72 27.58 -33.07
CA GLU A 595 -10.34 28.25 -34.21
C GLU A 595 -11.78 27.80 -34.45
N LYS A 596 -12.00 26.48 -34.54
CA LYS A 596 -13.32 25.90 -34.76
C LYS A 596 -14.27 26.18 -33.59
N PHE A 597 -13.77 26.13 -32.36
CA PHE A 597 -14.53 26.40 -31.15
C PHE A 597 -15.03 27.85 -31.12
N VAL A 598 -14.15 28.83 -31.41
CA VAL A 598 -14.52 30.25 -31.45
C VAL A 598 -15.48 30.52 -32.61
N ALA A 599 -15.28 29.88 -33.77
CA ALA A 599 -16.19 30.02 -34.90
C ALA A 599 -17.61 29.52 -34.59
N ALA A 600 -17.75 28.50 -33.73
CA ALA A 600 -19.02 27.93 -33.30
C ALA A 600 -19.66 28.67 -32.10
N THR A 601 -18.88 29.42 -31.32
CA THR A 601 -19.36 30.08 -30.09
C THR A 601 -19.78 31.51 -30.36
N ALA A 602 -21.07 31.81 -30.22
CA ALA A 602 -21.64 33.12 -30.53
C ALA A 602 -21.03 34.26 -29.70
N ASP A 603 -20.84 34.07 -28.39
CA ASP A 603 -20.37 35.11 -27.47
C ASP A 603 -18.93 35.56 -27.78
N ILE A 604 -18.01 34.61 -27.99
CA ILE A 604 -16.61 34.92 -28.30
C ILE A 604 -16.49 35.53 -29.70
N LYS A 605 -17.32 35.05 -30.65
CA LYS A 605 -17.39 35.64 -31.98
C LYS A 605 -17.88 37.09 -31.95
N ALA A 606 -18.91 37.40 -31.16
CA ALA A 606 -19.40 38.75 -30.98
C ALA A 606 -18.34 39.65 -30.29
N ALA A 607 -17.59 39.11 -29.33
CA ALA A 607 -16.47 39.82 -28.70
C ALA A 607 -15.37 40.19 -29.72
N TYR A 608 -15.02 39.27 -30.64
CA TYR A 608 -14.09 39.56 -31.73
C TYR A 608 -14.62 40.63 -32.68
N GLU A 609 -15.89 40.54 -33.08
CA GLU A 609 -16.52 41.50 -34.00
C GLU A 609 -16.53 42.90 -33.39
N HIS A 610 -16.88 43.01 -32.11
CA HIS A 610 -16.82 44.26 -31.36
C HIS A 610 -15.38 44.80 -31.25
N GLU A 611 -14.39 43.96 -30.95
CA GLU A 611 -12.99 44.37 -30.86
C GLU A 611 -12.43 44.82 -32.23
N ALA A 612 -12.86 44.17 -33.32
CA ALA A 612 -12.51 44.57 -34.67
C ALA A 612 -13.11 45.94 -35.02
N GLU A 613 -14.36 46.21 -34.64
CA GLU A 613 -15.00 47.53 -34.80
C GLU A 613 -14.29 48.62 -33.98
N GLU A 614 -14.00 48.36 -32.69
CA GLU A 614 -13.25 49.26 -31.82
C GLU A 614 -11.85 49.58 -32.40
N TRP A 615 -11.17 48.58 -32.94
CA TRP A 615 -9.88 48.75 -33.61
C TRP A 615 -10.00 49.64 -34.86
N GLN A 616 -11.00 49.40 -35.71
CA GLN A 616 -11.21 50.23 -36.91
C GLN A 616 -11.56 51.67 -36.56
N ALA A 617 -12.37 51.88 -35.52
CA ALA A 617 -12.67 53.21 -35.01
C ALA A 617 -11.40 53.90 -34.47
N HIS A 618 -10.52 53.16 -33.77
CA HIS A 618 -9.25 53.68 -33.28
C HIS A 618 -8.30 54.09 -34.41
N VAL A 619 -8.15 53.26 -35.44
CA VAL A 619 -7.37 53.56 -36.65
C VAL A 619 -7.90 54.79 -37.36
N THR A 620 -9.22 54.89 -37.53
CA THR A 620 -9.88 56.04 -38.17
C THR A 620 -9.68 57.32 -37.36
N SER A 621 -9.83 57.26 -36.04
CA SER A 621 -9.57 58.39 -35.14
C SER A 621 -8.14 58.91 -35.25
N LYS A 622 -7.16 58.01 -35.34
CA LYS A 622 -5.74 58.35 -35.53
C LYS A 622 -5.46 58.95 -36.91
N TRP A 623 -6.15 58.48 -37.95
CA TRP A 623 -6.07 59.09 -39.27
C TRP A 623 -6.65 60.52 -39.29
N ASN A 624 -7.80 60.74 -38.65
CA ASN A 624 -8.38 62.08 -38.51
C ASN A 624 -7.43 63.04 -37.77
N GLU A 625 -6.67 62.54 -36.78
CA GLU A 625 -5.61 63.31 -36.11
C GLU A 625 -4.49 63.73 -37.09
N ILE A 626 -4.08 62.84 -38.00
CA ILE A 626 -3.07 63.11 -39.02
C ILE A 626 -3.59 64.12 -40.05
N GLU A 627 -4.84 63.99 -40.50
CA GLU A 627 -5.46 64.96 -41.42
C GLU A 627 -5.53 66.36 -40.79
N ARG A 628 -5.97 66.46 -39.54
CA ARG A 628 -5.97 67.74 -38.79
C ARG A 628 -4.57 68.33 -38.69
N LYS A 629 -3.55 67.50 -38.43
CA LYS A 629 -2.15 67.95 -38.39
C LYS A 629 -1.66 68.43 -39.75
N LYS A 630 -2.08 67.79 -40.86
CA LYS A 630 -1.74 68.24 -42.22
C LYS A 630 -2.35 69.60 -42.53
N GLU A 631 -3.62 69.81 -42.19
CA GLU A 631 -4.29 71.11 -42.33
C GLU A 631 -3.57 72.20 -41.50
N GLU A 632 -3.23 71.89 -40.25
CA GLU A 632 -2.48 72.81 -39.38
C GLU A 632 -1.07 73.09 -39.93
N ALA A 633 -0.38 72.09 -40.49
CA ALA A 633 0.93 72.25 -41.13
C ALA A 633 0.86 73.13 -42.38
N VAL A 634 -0.18 72.99 -43.22
CA VAL A 634 -0.41 73.85 -44.38
C VAL A 634 -0.63 75.30 -43.94
N ASN A 635 -1.46 75.52 -42.92
CA ASN A 635 -1.72 76.86 -42.38
C ASN A 635 -0.43 77.49 -41.79
N LEU A 636 0.34 76.72 -41.01
CA LEU A 636 1.63 77.17 -40.48
C LEU A 636 2.65 77.49 -41.58
N ARG A 637 2.71 76.68 -42.65
CA ARG A 637 3.57 76.95 -43.83
C ARG A 637 3.17 78.25 -44.53
N GLN A 638 1.87 78.51 -44.67
CA GLN A 638 1.36 79.75 -45.26
C GLN A 638 1.66 80.96 -44.36
N GLN A 639 1.41 80.87 -43.06
CA GLN A 639 1.76 81.93 -42.09
C GLN A 639 3.26 82.21 -42.07
N LEU A 640 4.10 81.18 -42.12
CA LEU A 640 5.55 81.35 -42.22
C LEU A 640 5.96 82.03 -43.52
N SER A 641 5.33 81.69 -44.66
CA SER A 641 5.58 82.38 -45.93
C SER A 641 5.29 83.89 -45.82
N THR A 642 4.13 84.24 -45.26
CA THR A 642 3.75 85.65 -45.05
C THR A 642 4.70 86.35 -44.07
N LEU A 643 5.07 85.71 -42.96
CA LEU A 643 6.03 86.26 -42.00
C LEU A 643 7.43 86.42 -42.60
N TYR A 644 7.86 85.52 -43.50
CA TYR A 644 9.12 85.65 -44.24
C TYR A 644 9.09 86.81 -45.25
N GLU A 645 7.95 87.04 -45.91
CA GLU A 645 7.72 88.22 -46.76
C GLU A 645 7.74 89.52 -45.94
N GLU A 646 7.04 89.56 -44.80
CA GLU A 646 7.04 90.68 -43.86
C GLU A 646 8.43 90.95 -43.28
N LEU A 647 9.18 89.90 -42.90
CA LEU A 647 10.56 90.02 -42.44
C LEU A 647 11.45 90.62 -43.54
N SER A 648 11.26 90.19 -44.78
CA SER A 648 12.00 90.71 -45.94
C SER A 648 11.66 92.17 -46.23
N SER A 649 10.37 92.55 -46.11
CA SER A 649 9.92 93.93 -46.23
C SER A 649 10.47 94.81 -45.11
N ASN A 650 10.34 94.40 -43.84
CA ASN A 650 10.83 95.13 -42.67
C ASN A 650 12.37 95.29 -42.70
N LYS A 651 13.11 94.27 -43.15
CA LYS A 651 14.56 94.37 -43.36
C LYS A 651 14.91 95.33 -44.50
N ARG A 652 14.12 95.36 -45.57
CA ARG A 652 14.31 96.30 -46.70
C ARG A 652 14.01 97.73 -46.28
N GLU A 653 12.93 97.98 -45.54
CA GLU A 653 12.60 99.28 -44.96
C GLU A 653 13.67 99.74 -43.96
N LEU A 654 14.15 98.84 -43.09
CA LEU A 654 15.25 99.12 -42.18
C LEU A 654 16.52 99.49 -42.94
N ALA A 655 16.87 98.75 -44.01
CA ALA A 655 18.05 99.06 -44.83
C ALA A 655 17.91 100.39 -45.60
N ILE A 656 16.71 100.73 -46.09
CA ILE A 656 16.43 102.03 -46.73
C ILE A 656 16.57 103.16 -45.71
N GLU A 657 16.05 102.99 -44.50
CA GLU A 657 16.11 103.99 -43.43
C GLU A 657 17.53 104.15 -42.87
N GLU A 658 18.26 103.05 -42.69
CA GLU A 658 19.68 103.05 -42.32
C GLU A 658 20.54 103.72 -43.42
N ALA A 659 20.23 103.51 -44.70
CA ALA A 659 20.88 104.21 -45.81
C ALA A 659 20.55 105.71 -45.84
N ARG A 660 19.28 106.09 -45.59
CA ARG A 660 18.85 107.49 -45.44
C ARG A 660 19.58 108.18 -44.30
N LEU A 661 19.64 107.55 -43.13
CA LEU A 661 20.32 108.08 -41.94
C LEU A 661 21.84 108.16 -42.15
N SER A 662 22.44 107.18 -42.83
CA SER A 662 23.87 107.18 -43.17
C SER A 662 24.24 108.30 -44.15
N GLN A 663 23.33 108.68 -45.05
CA GLN A 663 23.49 109.85 -45.94
C GLN A 663 23.23 111.18 -45.22
N ALA A 664 22.25 111.24 -44.31
CA ALA A 664 21.89 112.45 -43.58
C ALA A 664 22.89 112.84 -42.46
N TYR A 665 23.62 111.87 -41.90
CA TYR A 665 24.55 112.10 -40.79
C TYR A 665 25.93 111.45 -41.04
N PRO A 666 26.84 112.12 -41.78
CA PRO A 666 28.19 111.61 -42.03
C PRO A 666 29.07 111.62 -40.77
N HIS A 667 29.34 110.44 -40.23
CA HIS A 667 30.51 110.03 -39.41
C HIS A 667 30.91 110.80 -38.13
N SER A 668 30.28 111.92 -37.76
CA SER A 668 30.59 112.65 -36.50
C SER A 668 29.46 112.70 -35.47
N ASN A 669 28.23 112.29 -35.79
CA ASN A 669 27.06 112.28 -34.89
C ASN A 669 26.43 110.89 -34.68
N GLN A 670 27.22 109.91 -34.21
CA GLN A 670 26.73 108.55 -33.93
C GLN A 670 25.64 108.47 -32.83
N LEU A 671 25.54 109.47 -31.95
CA LEU A 671 24.54 109.51 -30.88
C LEU A 671 23.11 109.74 -31.41
N GLN A 672 22.95 110.57 -32.44
CA GLN A 672 21.64 110.82 -33.05
C GLN A 672 21.19 109.67 -33.96
N TYR A 673 22.13 108.96 -34.59
CA TYR A 673 21.87 107.72 -35.32
C TYR A 673 21.19 106.64 -34.43
N ARG A 674 21.63 106.51 -33.16
CA ARG A 674 21.04 105.57 -32.18
C ARG A 674 19.69 105.99 -31.61
N GLN A 675 19.26 107.24 -31.80
CA GLN A 675 18.01 107.78 -31.25
C GLN A 675 16.87 107.85 -32.28
N SER A 676 17.08 107.33 -33.50
CA SER A 676 16.01 107.21 -34.48
C SER A 676 14.93 106.27 -33.95
N LEU A 677 13.77 106.85 -33.61
CA LEU A 677 12.58 106.13 -33.18
C LEU A 677 12.19 105.10 -34.24
N THR A 678 12.22 105.48 -35.52
CA THR A 678 11.86 104.61 -36.65
C THR A 678 12.82 103.44 -36.82
N THR A 679 14.13 103.63 -36.62
CA THR A 679 15.13 102.55 -36.70
C THR A 679 15.00 101.58 -35.53
N THR A 680 14.75 102.09 -34.32
CA THR A 680 14.51 101.27 -33.12
C THR A 680 13.19 100.49 -33.25
N GLU A 681 12.15 101.11 -33.80
CA GLU A 681 10.87 100.47 -34.10
C GLU A 681 11.00 99.36 -35.15
N LEU A 682 11.71 99.61 -36.26
CA LEU A 682 11.96 98.61 -37.30
C LEU A 682 12.85 97.45 -36.81
N GLN A 683 13.89 97.73 -36.01
CA GLN A 683 14.69 96.69 -35.35
C GLN A 683 13.85 95.87 -34.35
N GLY A 684 12.97 96.53 -33.59
CA GLY A 684 11.98 95.88 -32.73
C GLY A 684 11.02 94.98 -33.52
N ARG A 685 10.47 95.46 -34.64
CA ARG A 685 9.60 94.68 -35.55
C ARG A 685 10.32 93.48 -36.16
N VAL A 686 11.59 93.64 -36.58
CA VAL A 686 12.43 92.52 -37.06
C VAL A 686 12.70 91.51 -35.94
N GLY A 687 12.99 91.96 -34.73
CA GLY A 687 13.18 91.11 -33.55
C GLY A 687 11.93 90.29 -33.21
N VAL A 688 10.76 90.93 -33.17
CA VAL A 688 9.47 90.28 -32.95
C VAL A 688 9.14 89.28 -34.07
N CYS A 689 9.30 89.67 -35.34
CA CYS A 689 9.10 88.77 -36.49
C CYS A 689 10.00 87.53 -36.40
N ASN A 690 11.29 87.68 -36.09
CA ASN A 690 12.21 86.55 -35.97
C ASN A 690 11.82 85.62 -34.81
N ALA A 691 11.42 86.17 -33.66
CA ALA A 691 10.97 85.36 -32.52
C ALA A 691 9.68 84.58 -32.87
N THR A 692 8.72 85.22 -33.55
CA THR A 692 7.50 84.56 -34.02
C THR A 692 7.77 83.51 -35.09
N ILE A 693 8.70 83.75 -36.01
CA ILE A 693 9.14 82.74 -37.00
C ILE A 693 9.74 81.54 -36.27
N GLN A 694 10.65 81.73 -35.32
CA GLN A 694 11.24 80.63 -34.55
C GLN A 694 10.20 79.83 -33.77
N GLU A 695 9.24 80.51 -33.14
CA GLU A 695 8.12 79.86 -32.44
C GLU A 695 7.26 79.03 -33.41
N LYS A 696 6.90 79.60 -34.56
CA LYS A 696 6.07 78.93 -35.58
C LYS A 696 6.81 77.80 -36.29
N GLU A 697 8.12 77.90 -36.50
CA GLU A 697 8.97 76.84 -37.03
C GLU A 697 9.11 75.69 -36.04
N ALA A 698 9.32 75.99 -34.75
CA ALA A 698 9.33 74.97 -33.70
C ALA A 698 7.96 74.25 -33.62
N LYS A 699 6.86 75.01 -33.72
CA LYS A 699 5.51 74.45 -33.77
C LYS A 699 5.29 73.60 -35.03
N LEU A 700 5.72 74.06 -36.22
CA LEU A 700 5.64 73.30 -37.47
C LEU A 700 6.41 71.99 -37.37
N LYS A 701 7.62 72.01 -36.80
CA LYS A 701 8.43 70.81 -36.57
C LYS A 701 7.74 69.79 -35.66
N GLN A 702 7.00 70.25 -34.65
CA GLN A 702 6.19 69.38 -33.79
C GLN A 702 4.92 68.86 -34.49
N VAL A 703 4.23 69.70 -35.27
CA VAL A 703 2.99 69.32 -35.97
C VAL A 703 3.26 68.31 -37.08
N VAL A 704 4.33 68.50 -37.86
CA VAL A 704 4.72 67.63 -38.98
C VAL A 704 5.26 66.28 -38.48
N ALA A 705 5.72 66.21 -37.23
CA ALA A 705 6.20 64.96 -36.64
C ALA A 705 5.08 63.90 -36.59
N MET A 706 5.43 62.71 -37.06
CA MET A 706 4.52 61.57 -37.10
C MET A 706 4.09 61.17 -35.68
N PRO A 707 2.78 60.95 -35.41
CA PRO A 707 2.33 60.29 -34.19
C PRO A 707 2.96 58.90 -34.00
N GLN A 708 2.90 58.34 -32.80
CA GLN A 708 3.32 56.95 -32.57
C GLN A 708 2.55 56.00 -33.49
N TYR A 709 3.27 55.03 -34.06
CA TYR A 709 2.69 53.99 -34.89
C TYR A 709 1.76 53.09 -34.04
N LEU A 710 0.81 52.44 -34.69
CA LEU A 710 -0.16 51.59 -34.00
C LEU A 710 0.32 50.14 -33.98
N VAL A 711 0.09 49.46 -32.86
CA VAL A 711 0.33 48.03 -32.71
C VAL A 711 -1.02 47.33 -32.62
N ARG A 712 -1.33 46.45 -33.58
CA ARG A 712 -2.60 45.73 -33.57
C ARG A 712 -2.62 44.70 -32.42
N PRO A 713 -3.69 44.65 -31.59
CA PRO A 713 -3.74 43.76 -30.42
C PRO A 713 -3.89 42.28 -30.77
N LEU A 714 -4.52 41.96 -31.92
CA LEU A 714 -4.74 40.60 -32.41
C LEU A 714 -4.16 40.40 -33.83
N PRO A 715 -3.86 39.16 -34.25
CA PRO A 715 -3.47 38.87 -35.62
C PRO A 715 -4.46 39.42 -36.67
N PRO A 716 -3.98 39.82 -37.86
CA PRO A 716 -4.80 40.46 -38.89
C PRO A 716 -5.81 39.50 -39.54
N THR A 717 -5.49 38.20 -39.60
CA THR A 717 -6.37 37.18 -40.18
C THR A 717 -7.39 36.72 -39.13
N LYS A 718 -8.63 36.53 -39.57
CA LYS A 718 -9.72 36.08 -38.69
C LYS A 718 -9.43 34.72 -38.04
N SER A 719 -8.89 33.78 -38.84
CA SER A 719 -8.46 32.45 -38.39
C SER A 719 -7.43 32.52 -37.25
N ASP A 720 -6.38 33.33 -37.40
CA ASP A 720 -5.34 33.41 -36.38
C ASP A 720 -5.78 34.21 -35.15
N ALA A 721 -6.63 35.22 -35.32
CA ALA A 721 -7.25 35.92 -34.20
C ALA A 721 -8.12 34.97 -33.37
N TYR A 722 -8.89 34.07 -34.00
CA TYR A 722 -9.69 33.07 -33.28
C TYR A 722 -8.83 32.11 -32.46
N LYS A 723 -7.68 31.68 -32.99
CA LYS A 723 -6.72 30.85 -32.26
C LYS A 723 -6.19 31.55 -31.01
N VAL A 724 -5.82 32.83 -31.12
CA VAL A 724 -5.36 33.63 -29.96
C VAL A 724 -6.50 33.83 -28.97
N LEU A 725 -7.68 34.22 -29.45
CA LEU A 725 -8.85 34.46 -28.60
C LEU A 725 -9.23 33.22 -27.79
N PHE A 726 -9.26 32.04 -28.40
CA PHE A 726 -9.51 30.80 -27.67
C PHE A 726 -8.55 30.62 -26.49
N MET A 727 -7.26 30.94 -26.65
CA MET A 727 -6.30 30.84 -25.54
C MET A 727 -6.51 31.89 -24.45
N LEU A 728 -7.05 33.06 -24.80
CA LEU A 728 -7.39 34.12 -23.85
C LEU A 728 -8.70 33.87 -23.09
N CYS A 729 -9.64 33.17 -23.72
CA CYS A 729 -10.98 32.91 -23.17
C CYS A 729 -11.32 31.42 -23.05
N MET A 730 -10.30 30.56 -22.92
CA MET A 730 -10.48 29.11 -22.84
C MET A 730 -11.48 28.78 -21.71
N PRO A 731 -12.60 28.10 -22.00
CA PRO A 731 -13.57 27.73 -20.99
C PRO A 731 -12.92 26.92 -19.87
N ARG A 732 -13.36 27.15 -18.62
CA ARG A 732 -12.74 26.54 -17.44
C ARG A 732 -12.67 25.02 -17.53
N ASN A 733 -13.72 24.35 -17.98
CA ASN A 733 -13.74 22.88 -18.10
C ASN A 733 -12.72 22.36 -19.11
N LEU A 734 -12.49 23.08 -20.22
CA LEU A 734 -11.47 22.73 -21.22
C LEU A 734 -10.05 22.99 -20.69
N GLU A 735 -9.87 24.07 -19.93
CA GLU A 735 -8.60 24.34 -19.24
C GLU A 735 -8.26 23.22 -18.24
N ILE A 736 -9.25 22.78 -17.45
CA ILE A 736 -9.09 21.66 -16.50
C ILE A 736 -8.80 20.36 -17.25
N LEU A 737 -9.51 20.07 -18.34
CA LEU A 737 -9.28 18.90 -19.19
C LEU A 737 -7.84 18.88 -19.72
N GLY A 738 -7.38 20.00 -20.31
CA GLY A 738 -6.01 20.13 -20.80
C GLY A 738 -4.97 19.99 -19.68
N ASN A 739 -5.23 20.61 -18.52
CA ASN A 739 -4.35 20.49 -17.36
C ASN A 739 -4.23 19.05 -16.87
N LEU A 740 -5.35 18.33 -16.77
CA LEU A 740 -5.38 16.93 -16.35
C LEU A 740 -4.71 16.03 -17.38
N CYS A 741 -4.83 16.32 -18.68
CA CYS A 741 -4.10 15.61 -19.74
C CYS A 741 -2.58 15.71 -19.51
N LEU A 742 -2.08 16.94 -19.30
CA LEU A 742 -0.65 17.16 -19.06
C LEU A 742 -0.19 16.64 -17.69
N THR A 743 -1.04 16.72 -16.68
CA THR A 743 -0.76 16.16 -15.35
C THR A 743 -0.70 14.62 -15.42
N ALA A 744 -1.57 13.99 -16.20
CA ALA A 744 -1.58 12.54 -16.43
C ALA A 744 -0.31 12.09 -17.16
N GLN A 745 0.09 12.81 -18.21
CA GLN A 745 1.36 12.57 -18.89
C GLN A 745 2.56 12.84 -17.98
N ARG A 746 2.49 13.87 -17.13
CA ARG A 746 3.54 14.21 -16.15
C ARG A 746 3.71 13.13 -15.09
N ALA A 747 2.63 12.47 -14.67
CA ALA A 747 2.66 11.37 -13.72
C ALA A 747 3.33 10.10 -14.29
N LEU A 748 3.28 9.92 -15.61
CA LEU A 748 4.05 8.91 -16.34
C LEU A 748 5.52 9.34 -16.51
N ALA A 749 5.79 10.60 -16.83
CA ALA A 749 7.14 11.12 -17.02
C ALA A 749 8.00 11.11 -15.73
N PRO A 750 9.33 10.94 -15.79
CA PRO A 750 10.22 10.85 -14.63
C PRO A 750 9.98 11.95 -13.58
N ALA A 751 10.00 11.60 -12.28
CA ALA A 751 9.71 12.56 -11.20
C ALA A 751 10.59 13.82 -11.26
N LYS A 752 11.87 13.64 -11.58
CA LYS A 752 12.77 14.74 -11.92
C LYS A 752 12.69 15.01 -13.42
N PRO A 753 12.38 16.25 -13.85
CA PRO A 753 12.33 16.59 -15.27
C PRO A 753 13.66 16.29 -15.95
N THR A 754 13.62 15.72 -17.15
CA THR A 754 14.80 15.53 -17.99
C THR A 754 15.07 16.78 -18.82
N ALA A 755 16.29 16.89 -19.38
CA ALA A 755 16.67 18.05 -20.19
C ALA A 755 15.72 18.27 -21.38
N GLU A 756 15.28 17.18 -22.01
CA GLU A 756 14.35 17.22 -23.15
C GLU A 756 12.97 17.76 -22.75
N MET A 757 12.49 17.42 -21.54
CA MET A 757 11.21 17.92 -21.04
C MET A 757 11.26 19.42 -20.74
N THR A 758 12.40 19.92 -20.26
CA THR A 758 12.60 21.34 -19.95
C THR A 758 13.00 22.18 -21.16
N GLU A 759 13.21 21.57 -22.32
CA GLU A 759 13.56 22.28 -23.54
C GLU A 759 12.35 23.08 -24.04
N THR A 760 12.34 24.37 -23.75
CA THR A 760 11.30 25.28 -24.21
C THR A 760 11.63 25.85 -25.59
N PRO A 761 10.65 25.98 -26.50
CA PRO A 761 10.83 26.75 -27.72
C PRO A 761 11.25 28.20 -27.39
N LYS A 762 11.97 28.86 -28.30
CA LYS A 762 12.37 30.26 -28.17
C LYS A 762 11.15 31.17 -28.30
N LEU A 763 10.54 31.48 -27.16
CA LEU A 763 9.33 32.29 -27.07
C LEU A 763 9.63 33.67 -26.47
N SER A 764 8.77 34.64 -26.79
CA SER A 764 8.82 35.95 -26.17
C SER A 764 8.52 35.88 -24.67
N GLN A 765 9.14 36.78 -23.89
CA GLN A 765 8.77 37.00 -22.48
C GLN A 765 7.37 37.60 -22.33
N THR A 766 6.86 38.25 -23.37
CA THR A 766 5.51 38.83 -23.39
C THR A 766 4.52 37.79 -23.90
N THR A 767 3.57 37.39 -23.04
CA THR A 767 2.49 36.46 -23.40
C THR A 767 1.47 37.14 -24.31
N TRP A 768 0.65 36.38 -25.02
CA TRP A 768 -0.46 36.95 -25.82
C TRP A 768 -1.43 37.78 -24.96
N GLN A 769 -1.64 37.38 -23.70
CA GLN A 769 -2.45 38.16 -22.76
C GLN A 769 -1.81 39.51 -22.45
N ALA A 770 -0.52 39.52 -22.09
CA ALA A 770 0.20 40.76 -21.78
C ALA A 770 0.31 41.67 -23.02
N PHE A 771 0.54 41.07 -24.20
CA PHE A 771 0.57 41.77 -25.47
C PHE A 771 -0.78 42.41 -25.79
N HIS A 772 -1.87 41.67 -25.62
CA HIS A 772 -3.22 42.17 -25.83
C HIS A 772 -3.55 43.31 -24.88
N CYS A 773 -3.36 43.12 -23.57
CA CYS A 773 -3.66 44.14 -22.56
C CYS A 773 -2.87 45.44 -22.73
N HIS A 774 -1.65 45.37 -23.28
CA HIS A 774 -0.83 46.56 -23.52
C HIS A 774 -1.26 47.35 -24.76
N ASN A 775 -1.76 46.67 -25.80
CA ASN A 775 -2.00 47.25 -27.12
C ASN A 775 -3.49 47.42 -27.48
N ALA A 776 -4.41 46.88 -26.67
CA ALA A 776 -5.84 47.02 -26.88
C ALA A 776 -6.31 48.48 -26.65
N PRO A 777 -7.14 49.07 -27.55
CA PRO A 777 -7.64 50.44 -27.39
C PRO A 777 -8.49 50.64 -26.12
N SER A 778 -9.18 49.60 -25.65
CA SER A 778 -10.00 49.60 -24.43
C SER A 778 -9.22 48.97 -23.26
N GLN A 779 -8.91 49.74 -22.21
CA GLN A 779 -8.21 49.25 -21.01
C GLN A 779 -9.04 48.31 -20.10
N GLN A 780 -10.25 47.93 -20.51
CA GLN A 780 -11.02 46.93 -19.77
C GLN A 780 -10.38 45.56 -20.00
N ALA A 781 -9.78 44.99 -18.95
CA ALA A 781 -9.32 43.61 -18.95
C ALA A 781 -10.53 42.67 -19.13
N ARG A 782 -10.92 42.40 -20.38
CA ARG A 782 -12.08 41.55 -20.72
C ARG A 782 -11.79 40.07 -20.47
N TYR A 783 -10.51 39.67 -20.48
CA TYR A 783 -10.09 38.27 -20.40
C TYR A 783 -9.45 37.95 -19.05
N ALA A 784 -10.09 37.06 -18.28
CA ALA A 784 -9.62 36.65 -16.97
C ALA A 784 -8.28 35.89 -17.08
N SER A 785 -7.31 36.26 -16.24
CA SER A 785 -6.05 35.54 -16.08
C SER A 785 -6.33 34.19 -15.41
N ASN A 786 -6.35 33.13 -16.21
CA ASN A 786 -6.23 31.77 -15.68
C ASN A 786 -4.85 31.20 -16.01
N LYS A 787 -4.19 30.64 -14.98
CA LYS A 787 -2.73 30.55 -14.87
C LYS A 787 -2.11 29.26 -15.40
N VAL A 788 -2.92 28.30 -15.86
CA VAL A 788 -2.40 26.96 -16.14
C VAL A 788 -1.70 26.90 -17.49
N PHE A 789 -2.32 27.48 -18.51
CA PHE A 789 -1.76 27.57 -19.85
C PHE A 789 -1.31 28.98 -20.16
N THR A 790 -0.14 29.10 -20.78
CA THR A 790 0.38 30.38 -21.24
C THR A 790 0.74 30.28 -22.71
N ALA A 791 -0.03 30.98 -23.55
CA ALA A 791 0.29 31.14 -24.96
C ALA A 791 1.22 32.35 -25.14
N SER A 792 2.37 32.12 -25.74
CA SER A 792 3.33 33.19 -26.08
C SER A 792 3.68 33.14 -27.56
N PRO A 793 3.81 34.31 -28.21
CA PRO A 793 4.37 34.39 -29.56
C PRO A 793 5.86 34.00 -29.55
N SER A 794 6.40 33.74 -30.74
CA SER A 794 7.85 33.66 -30.93
C SER A 794 8.53 34.98 -30.51
N GLU A 795 9.84 34.94 -30.29
CA GLU A 795 10.61 36.17 -30.06
C GLU A 795 10.31 37.21 -31.15
N TYR A 796 9.93 38.41 -30.73
CA TYR A 796 9.61 39.53 -31.62
C TYR A 796 10.23 40.82 -31.05
N HIS A 797 10.51 41.77 -31.94
CA HIS A 797 11.01 43.08 -31.58
C HIS A 797 10.08 44.15 -32.14
N LEU A 798 9.49 44.95 -31.26
CA LEU A 798 8.75 46.14 -31.66
C LEU A 798 9.77 47.22 -32.05
N PRO A 799 9.71 47.74 -33.28
CA PRO A 799 10.64 48.76 -33.74
C PRO A 799 10.44 50.07 -32.96
N GLN A 800 11.51 50.83 -32.70
CA GLN A 800 11.40 52.15 -32.03
C GLN A 800 10.62 53.16 -32.88
N SER A 801 10.68 53.02 -34.21
CA SER A 801 9.92 53.79 -35.18
C SER A 801 9.45 52.88 -36.31
N TYR A 802 8.20 52.99 -36.72
CA TYR A 802 7.62 52.23 -37.83
C TYR A 802 6.86 53.17 -38.76
N GLY A 803 7.16 53.10 -40.06
CA GLY A 803 6.60 54.01 -41.07
C GLY A 803 7.39 55.31 -41.27
N PRO A 804 6.82 56.29 -42.01
CA PRO A 804 7.47 57.55 -42.34
C PRO A 804 7.69 58.46 -41.11
N LYS A 805 8.72 59.31 -41.18
CA LYS A 805 9.08 60.27 -40.10
C LYS A 805 8.20 61.52 -40.06
N SER A 806 7.49 61.82 -41.15
CA SER A 806 6.65 63.00 -41.33
C SER A 806 5.25 62.58 -41.79
N ILE A 807 4.23 63.33 -41.33
CA ILE A 807 2.85 63.18 -41.80
C ILE A 807 2.69 63.45 -43.30
N ASP A 808 3.59 64.20 -43.94
CA ASP A 808 3.54 64.47 -45.38
C ASP A 808 3.85 63.23 -46.23
N GLY A 809 4.50 62.21 -45.64
CA GLY A 809 4.81 60.96 -46.34
C GLY A 809 3.59 60.05 -46.58
N LEU A 810 2.44 60.40 -46.02
CA LEU A 810 1.20 59.63 -46.15
C LEU A 810 0.21 60.35 -47.06
N SER A 811 -0.47 59.60 -47.94
CA SER A 811 -1.45 60.15 -48.89
C SER A 811 -2.90 59.68 -48.64
N SER A 812 -3.08 58.54 -47.97
CA SER A 812 -4.38 57.91 -47.77
C SER A 812 -4.42 57.04 -46.51
N LEU A 813 -5.64 56.74 -46.03
CA LEU A 813 -5.87 55.83 -44.91
C LEU A 813 -5.32 54.42 -45.19
N SER A 814 -5.45 53.92 -46.42
CA SER A 814 -4.93 52.60 -46.79
C SER A 814 -3.41 52.54 -46.68
N GLN A 815 -2.70 53.59 -47.11
CA GLN A 815 -1.26 53.71 -46.96
C GLN A 815 -0.84 53.79 -45.48
N PHE A 816 -1.59 54.52 -44.65
CA PHE A 816 -1.37 54.57 -43.20
C PHE A 816 -1.50 53.17 -42.57
N VAL A 817 -2.52 52.40 -42.93
CA VAL A 817 -2.71 51.05 -42.42
C VAL A 817 -1.58 50.11 -42.84
N SER A 818 -1.06 50.24 -44.07
CA SER A 818 0.02 49.37 -44.54
C SER A 818 1.40 49.72 -43.98
N GLU A 819 1.69 51.02 -43.75
CA GLU A 819 3.04 51.49 -43.39
C GLU A 819 3.20 51.85 -41.91
N CYS A 820 2.11 52.14 -41.19
CA CYS A 820 2.13 52.64 -39.81
C CYS A 820 1.38 51.76 -38.81
N VAL A 821 0.83 50.62 -39.24
CA VAL A 821 0.24 49.62 -38.34
C VAL A 821 1.13 48.38 -38.32
N TRP A 822 1.70 48.10 -37.15
CA TRP A 822 2.44 46.87 -36.92
C TRP A 822 1.46 45.73 -36.61
N ASN A 823 1.54 44.64 -37.38
CA ASN A 823 0.65 43.48 -37.23
C ASN A 823 1.39 42.32 -36.56
N PRO A 824 0.85 41.72 -35.48
CA PRO A 824 1.43 40.54 -34.88
C PRO A 824 1.18 39.30 -35.76
N THR A 825 2.10 38.34 -35.74
CA THR A 825 1.98 37.07 -36.45
C THR A 825 1.77 35.92 -35.47
N LEU A 826 0.89 34.96 -35.82
CA LEU A 826 0.73 33.74 -35.02
C LEU A 826 1.87 32.74 -35.24
N TYR A 827 2.58 32.82 -36.38
CA TYR A 827 3.69 31.93 -36.69
C TYR A 827 4.71 31.86 -35.55
N GLY A 828 5.07 30.64 -35.13
CA GLY A 828 5.98 30.41 -34.01
C GLY A 828 5.38 30.60 -32.60
N THR A 829 4.08 30.89 -32.49
CA THR A 829 3.36 30.86 -31.20
C THR A 829 3.33 29.45 -30.65
N ALA A 830 3.56 29.32 -29.34
CA ALA A 830 3.37 28.07 -28.63
C ALA A 830 2.68 28.27 -27.29
N LEU A 831 1.91 27.26 -26.92
CA LEU A 831 1.34 27.03 -25.62
C LEU A 831 2.42 26.42 -24.71
N THR A 832 2.52 26.96 -23.51
CA THR A 832 3.37 26.44 -22.44
C THR A 832 2.51 26.08 -21.24
N TRP A 833 2.97 25.11 -20.47
CA TRP A 833 2.32 24.61 -19.27
C TRP A 833 3.34 24.54 -18.14
N LYS A 834 2.87 24.80 -16.92
CA LYS A 834 3.66 24.69 -15.70
C LYS A 834 3.14 23.54 -14.87
N ASP A 835 4.07 22.73 -14.36
CA ASP A 835 3.70 21.66 -13.45
C ASP A 835 3.33 22.18 -12.05
N VAL A 836 3.00 21.27 -11.14
CA VAL A 836 2.61 21.59 -9.76
C VAL A 836 3.74 22.30 -8.98
N ALA A 837 5.00 22.13 -9.40
CA ALA A 837 6.14 22.83 -8.83
C ALA A 837 6.35 24.24 -9.43
N GLY A 838 5.59 24.60 -10.47
CA GLY A 838 5.67 25.87 -11.18
C GLY A 838 6.74 25.90 -12.27
N GLU A 839 7.33 24.75 -12.61
CA GLU A 839 8.35 24.64 -13.65
C GLU A 839 7.70 24.46 -15.02
N THR A 840 8.13 25.26 -16.01
CA THR A 840 7.66 25.12 -17.40
C THR A 840 8.30 23.90 -18.05
N MET A 841 7.49 22.96 -18.55
CA MET A 841 8.00 21.76 -19.23
C MET A 841 6.97 21.11 -20.17
N ASP A 842 7.45 20.26 -21.07
CA ASP A 842 6.65 19.38 -21.92
C ASP A 842 6.79 17.91 -21.45
N PRO A 843 5.77 17.32 -20.80
CA PRO A 843 5.82 15.93 -20.33
C PRO A 843 5.74 14.90 -21.46
N PHE A 844 5.32 15.27 -22.68
CA PHE A 844 5.30 14.37 -23.85
C PHE A 844 6.69 14.15 -24.44
N ARG A 845 7.67 14.98 -24.12
CA ARG A 845 9.08 14.79 -24.52
C ARG A 845 9.83 13.74 -23.71
N ALA A 846 9.21 13.18 -22.66
CA ALA A 846 9.82 12.12 -21.87
C ALA A 846 10.10 10.89 -22.76
N THR A 847 11.36 10.47 -22.86
CA THR A 847 11.74 9.32 -23.69
C THR A 847 11.20 8.01 -23.10
N PRO A 848 10.84 7.01 -23.94
CA PRO A 848 10.35 5.71 -23.46
C PRO A 848 11.29 5.06 -22.43
N THR A 849 12.60 5.18 -22.64
CA THR A 849 13.63 4.66 -21.72
C THR A 849 13.57 5.34 -20.35
N SER A 850 13.43 6.67 -20.30
CA SER A 850 13.38 7.41 -19.04
C SER A 850 12.11 7.08 -18.25
N VAL A 851 10.96 6.95 -18.94
CA VAL A 851 9.68 6.51 -18.35
C VAL A 851 9.85 5.13 -17.74
N ILE A 852 10.36 4.14 -18.49
CA ILE A 852 10.58 2.78 -18.02
C ILE A 852 11.48 2.74 -16.77
N ILE A 853 12.58 3.49 -16.77
CA ILE A 853 13.49 3.57 -15.62
C ILE A 853 12.78 4.15 -14.39
N SER A 854 11.86 5.11 -14.58
CA SER A 854 11.13 5.74 -13.48
C SER A 854 10.10 4.82 -12.80
N PHE A 855 9.68 3.74 -13.47
CA PHE A 855 8.81 2.70 -12.92
C PHE A 855 9.53 1.38 -12.63
N THR A 856 10.85 1.44 -12.57
CA THR A 856 11.71 0.33 -12.18
C THR A 856 12.27 0.55 -10.78
N GLU A 857 11.91 -0.30 -9.83
CA GLU A 857 12.34 -0.14 -8.43
C GLU A 857 13.88 -0.10 -8.31
N LYS A 858 14.39 0.86 -7.53
CA LYS A 858 15.82 1.01 -7.27
C LYS A 858 16.26 0.05 -6.18
N LEU A 859 17.33 -0.70 -6.42
CA LEU A 859 17.90 -1.62 -5.44
C LEU A 859 18.77 -0.86 -4.43
N GLY A 860 18.57 -1.14 -3.14
CA GLY A 860 19.35 -0.55 -2.05
C GLY A 860 20.79 -1.11 -1.96
N LYS A 861 21.66 -0.45 -1.20
CA LYS A 861 23.00 -0.98 -0.89
C LYS A 861 22.88 -2.29 -0.07
N PRO A 862 23.77 -3.30 -0.26
CA PRO A 862 25.04 -3.24 -0.99
C PRO A 862 24.97 -3.57 -2.49
N ILE A 863 23.81 -3.96 -3.02
CA ILE A 863 23.66 -4.50 -4.38
C ILE A 863 23.17 -3.48 -5.41
N ALA A 864 23.29 -2.18 -5.11
CA ALA A 864 22.87 -1.11 -6.02
C ALA A 864 23.57 -1.20 -7.39
N GLU A 865 24.80 -1.72 -7.43
CA GLU A 865 25.58 -1.97 -8.65
C GLU A 865 24.94 -3.03 -9.56
N CYS A 866 24.12 -3.91 -8.98
CA CYS A 866 23.36 -4.94 -9.70
C CYS A 866 21.98 -4.47 -10.17
N GLN A 867 21.73 -3.16 -10.31
CA GLN A 867 20.44 -2.61 -10.78
C GLN A 867 19.95 -3.23 -12.08
N TRP A 868 20.87 -3.70 -12.94
CA TRP A 868 20.57 -4.38 -14.19
C TRP A 868 19.73 -5.66 -14.01
N LEU A 869 19.79 -6.32 -12.84
CA LEU A 869 18.92 -7.45 -12.49
C LEU A 869 17.44 -7.05 -12.55
N ASN A 870 17.13 -5.82 -12.12
CA ASN A 870 15.79 -5.28 -12.06
C ASN A 870 15.42 -4.42 -13.28
N SER A 871 16.17 -4.44 -14.38
CA SER A 871 15.79 -3.67 -15.59
C SER A 871 14.47 -4.17 -16.21
N TRP A 872 13.89 -3.42 -17.15
CA TRP A 872 12.70 -3.81 -17.92
C TRP A 872 12.91 -5.02 -18.84
N PRO A 873 12.09 -6.08 -18.77
CA PRO A 873 12.29 -7.29 -19.58
C PRO A 873 11.90 -7.04 -21.05
N GLY A 874 12.64 -7.63 -22.01
CA GLY A 874 12.31 -7.54 -23.45
C GLY A 874 12.94 -6.41 -24.26
N GLY A 875 13.88 -5.64 -23.70
CA GLY A 875 14.59 -4.58 -24.44
C GLY A 875 15.71 -5.07 -25.38
N SER A 876 16.20 -6.32 -25.22
CA SER A 876 17.18 -6.96 -26.09
C SER A 876 17.26 -8.48 -25.85
N ASP A 877 17.49 -9.27 -26.91
CA ASP A 877 17.60 -10.75 -26.86
C ASP A 877 18.80 -11.26 -26.04
N ILE A 878 19.72 -10.36 -25.67
CA ILE A 878 20.95 -10.69 -24.93
C ILE A 878 20.76 -10.71 -23.41
N ARG A 879 19.57 -10.40 -22.88
CA ARG A 879 19.37 -10.27 -21.43
C ARG A 879 19.62 -11.56 -20.66
N GLY A 880 19.27 -12.72 -21.24
CA GLY A 880 19.60 -14.02 -20.65
C GLY A 880 21.10 -14.20 -20.42
N ASN A 881 21.94 -13.56 -21.24
CA ASN A 881 23.40 -13.64 -21.16
C ASN A 881 24.01 -12.64 -20.17
N LEU A 882 23.30 -11.55 -19.84
CA LEU A 882 23.80 -10.53 -18.89
C LEU A 882 24.10 -11.11 -17.51
N VAL A 883 23.34 -12.12 -17.06
CA VAL A 883 23.59 -12.76 -15.77
C VAL A 883 24.92 -13.51 -15.73
N TYR A 884 25.27 -14.17 -16.84
CA TYR A 884 26.50 -14.95 -16.95
C TYR A 884 27.72 -14.04 -17.11
N ALA A 885 27.57 -12.93 -17.85
CA ALA A 885 28.63 -11.93 -18.00
C ALA A 885 28.96 -11.22 -16.66
N ASN A 886 27.96 -11.05 -15.79
CA ASN A 886 28.09 -10.34 -14.53
C ASN A 886 28.20 -11.27 -13.30
N LEU A 887 28.57 -12.54 -13.47
CA LEU A 887 28.80 -13.47 -12.34
C LEU A 887 29.84 -12.95 -11.33
N HIS A 888 30.79 -12.14 -11.79
CA HIS A 888 31.80 -11.51 -10.93
C HIS A 888 31.19 -10.50 -9.92
N GLN A 889 29.95 -10.04 -10.14
CA GLN A 889 29.22 -9.12 -9.27
C GLN A 889 28.33 -9.84 -8.25
N GLN A 890 28.42 -11.17 -8.17
CA GLN A 890 27.62 -11.98 -7.25
C GLN A 890 27.85 -11.57 -5.78
N PRO A 891 26.80 -11.22 -5.02
CA PRO A 891 26.92 -10.89 -3.60
C PRO A 891 27.28 -12.13 -2.77
N LYS A 892 27.99 -11.94 -1.64
CA LYS A 892 28.41 -13.02 -0.74
C LYS A 892 27.23 -13.84 -0.17
N ASP A 893 26.07 -13.21 -0.01
CA ASP A 893 24.87 -13.83 0.57
C ASP A 893 24.08 -14.69 -0.45
N PHE A 894 24.56 -14.80 -1.69
CA PHE A 894 23.96 -15.61 -2.74
C PHE A 894 24.89 -16.75 -3.14
N ASP A 895 24.36 -17.95 -3.28
CA ASP A 895 25.03 -18.98 -4.06
C ASP A 895 24.88 -18.69 -5.58
N LYS A 896 25.72 -19.37 -6.39
CA LYS A 896 25.78 -19.11 -7.83
C LYS A 896 24.46 -19.43 -8.52
N THR A 897 23.77 -20.47 -8.06
CA THR A 897 22.52 -20.95 -8.64
C THR A 897 21.38 -19.97 -8.36
N ALA A 898 21.28 -19.49 -7.13
CA ALA A 898 20.34 -18.47 -6.66
C ALA A 898 20.56 -17.14 -7.41
N PHE A 899 21.82 -16.72 -7.58
CA PHE A 899 22.14 -15.50 -8.31
C PHE A 899 21.75 -15.59 -9.80
N ILE A 900 22.04 -16.72 -10.46
CA ILE A 900 21.62 -16.96 -11.85
C ILE A 900 20.09 -17.01 -11.96
N ALA A 901 19.43 -17.74 -11.06
CA ALA A 901 17.97 -17.84 -11.06
C ALA A 901 17.31 -16.47 -10.85
N LEU A 902 17.85 -15.64 -9.96
CA LEU A 902 17.33 -14.28 -9.72
C LEU A 902 17.57 -13.37 -10.93
N GLY A 903 18.76 -13.41 -11.54
CA GLY A 903 19.07 -12.58 -12.71
C GLY A 903 18.34 -13.01 -13.98
N THR A 904 17.98 -14.29 -14.10
CA THR A 904 17.16 -14.79 -15.21
C THR A 904 15.66 -14.63 -14.98
N LEU A 905 15.21 -14.33 -13.75
CA LEU A 905 13.79 -14.16 -13.42
C LEU A 905 13.13 -13.18 -14.37
N ARG A 906 13.74 -12.00 -14.56
CA ARG A 906 13.27 -10.92 -15.44
C ARG A 906 13.89 -10.94 -16.84
N ALA A 907 14.44 -12.07 -17.29
CA ALA A 907 15.00 -12.16 -18.63
C ALA A 907 13.92 -12.27 -19.72
N TYR A 908 12.86 -13.04 -19.46
CA TYR A 908 11.78 -13.30 -20.42
C TYR A 908 10.43 -12.92 -19.81
N PRO A 909 9.72 -11.92 -20.36
CA PRO A 909 8.53 -11.36 -19.71
C PRO A 909 7.44 -12.38 -19.37
N ASN A 910 7.13 -13.28 -20.30
CA ASN A 910 6.06 -14.28 -20.15
C ASN A 910 6.47 -15.49 -19.29
N GLN A 911 7.74 -15.65 -18.95
CA GLN A 911 8.21 -16.79 -18.13
C GLN A 911 8.47 -16.42 -16.67
N GLN A 912 8.33 -15.13 -16.31
CA GLN A 912 8.62 -14.63 -14.96
C GLN A 912 7.87 -15.43 -13.89
N PHE A 913 6.60 -15.73 -14.13
CA PHE A 913 5.76 -16.48 -13.19
C PHE A 913 6.22 -17.93 -13.03
N ARG A 914 6.46 -18.66 -14.13
CA ARG A 914 6.93 -20.06 -14.09
C ARG A 914 8.30 -20.17 -13.41
N LYS A 915 9.20 -19.23 -13.68
CA LYS A 915 10.51 -19.15 -13.03
C LYS A 915 10.41 -18.88 -11.54
N LEU A 916 9.48 -18.02 -11.13
CA LEU A 916 9.21 -17.79 -9.71
C LEU A 916 8.61 -19.03 -9.03
N GLN A 917 7.65 -19.70 -9.67
CA GLN A 917 7.11 -20.98 -9.17
C GLN A 917 8.20 -22.01 -8.95
N TRP A 918 9.09 -22.16 -9.94
CA TRP A 918 10.22 -23.09 -9.83
C TRP A 918 11.19 -22.69 -8.73
N ALA A 919 11.45 -21.39 -8.54
CA ALA A 919 12.29 -20.90 -7.45
C ALA A 919 11.66 -21.14 -6.07
N ILE A 920 10.34 -21.01 -5.93
CA ILE A 920 9.60 -21.34 -4.70
C ILE A 920 9.67 -22.83 -4.43
N LEU A 921 9.31 -23.68 -5.40
CA LEU A 921 9.29 -25.14 -5.24
C LEU A 921 10.64 -25.73 -4.81
N ASN A 922 11.76 -25.12 -5.20
CA ASN A 922 13.11 -25.59 -4.89
C ASN A 922 13.83 -24.75 -3.82
N ASP A 923 13.13 -23.87 -3.10
CA ASP A 923 13.69 -22.93 -2.11
C ASP A 923 14.97 -22.20 -2.57
N MET A 924 14.96 -21.68 -3.80
CA MET A 924 16.20 -21.22 -4.45
C MET A 924 16.69 -19.86 -3.99
N PHE A 925 15.82 -19.02 -3.44
CA PHE A 925 16.15 -17.63 -3.15
C PHE A 925 16.31 -17.39 -1.65
N PRO A 926 17.24 -16.53 -1.23
CA PRO A 926 17.28 -16.04 0.14
C PRO A 926 16.11 -15.06 0.37
N TRP A 927 14.91 -15.57 0.66
CA TRP A 927 13.66 -14.82 0.74
C TRP A 927 13.67 -13.68 1.77
N SER A 928 14.53 -13.76 2.77
CA SER A 928 14.73 -12.70 3.77
C SER A 928 15.41 -11.45 3.19
N ASN A 929 16.18 -11.60 2.10
CA ASN A 929 16.95 -10.54 1.46
C ASN A 929 16.04 -9.50 0.78
N SER A 930 16.28 -8.21 1.06
CA SER A 930 15.49 -7.10 0.51
C SER A 930 15.55 -7.01 -1.01
N CYS A 931 16.67 -7.38 -1.62
CA CYS A 931 16.83 -7.48 -3.08
C CYS A 931 15.80 -8.40 -3.71
N VAL A 932 15.74 -9.63 -3.19
CA VAL A 932 14.88 -10.70 -3.70
C VAL A 932 13.44 -10.21 -3.60
N LYS A 933 13.07 -9.63 -2.46
CA LYS A 933 11.73 -9.05 -2.26
C LYS A 933 11.40 -8.00 -3.32
N SER A 934 12.30 -7.04 -3.59
CA SER A 934 12.06 -5.98 -4.58
C SER A 934 11.94 -6.54 -5.99
N ILE A 935 12.86 -7.42 -6.43
CA ILE A 935 12.85 -7.99 -7.78
C ILE A 935 11.63 -8.90 -7.97
N VAL A 936 11.30 -9.75 -7.01
CA VAL A 936 10.14 -10.65 -7.06
C VAL A 936 8.85 -9.83 -7.12
N ARG A 937 8.69 -8.82 -6.26
CA ARG A 937 7.52 -7.93 -6.28
C ARG A 937 7.40 -7.18 -7.60
N GLN A 938 8.50 -6.62 -8.12
CA GLN A 938 8.51 -5.97 -9.42
C GLN A 938 8.10 -6.96 -10.53
N SER A 939 8.59 -8.20 -10.51
CA SER A 939 8.27 -9.23 -11.51
C SER A 939 6.79 -9.65 -11.47
N LEU A 940 6.21 -9.74 -10.27
CA LEU A 940 4.81 -10.12 -10.06
C LEU A 940 3.83 -9.01 -10.40
N TYR A 941 4.17 -7.77 -10.03
CA TYR A 941 3.22 -6.66 -10.03
C TYR A 941 3.36 -5.76 -11.25
N GLN A 942 4.47 -5.78 -11.97
CA GLN A 942 4.60 -5.06 -13.23
C GLN A 942 3.56 -5.55 -14.25
N VAL A 943 2.87 -4.61 -14.88
CA VAL A 943 1.75 -4.82 -15.79
C VAL A 943 2.23 -5.44 -17.10
N GLY A 944 3.24 -4.83 -17.73
CA GLY A 944 3.77 -5.31 -18.99
C GLY A 944 2.91 -4.90 -20.18
N ASP A 945 3.27 -5.33 -21.39
CA ASP A 945 2.51 -4.97 -22.59
C ASP A 945 1.05 -5.43 -22.48
N LEU A 946 0.14 -4.64 -23.03
CA LEU A 946 -1.29 -4.91 -23.08
C LEU A 946 -1.66 -5.47 -24.47
N THR A 947 -2.65 -6.34 -24.56
CA THR A 947 -3.14 -6.85 -25.85
C THR A 947 -3.87 -5.75 -26.63
N ASP A 948 -3.81 -5.83 -27.96
CA ASP A 948 -4.54 -4.94 -28.86
C ASP A 948 -6.01 -5.36 -29.07
N GLU A 949 -6.55 -6.22 -28.21
CA GLU A 949 -7.95 -6.68 -28.23
C GLU A 949 -8.92 -5.58 -27.76
N GLU A 950 -10.23 -5.73 -28.05
CA GLU A 950 -11.26 -4.75 -27.66
C GLU A 950 -11.27 -4.46 -26.14
N ASP A 951 -11.02 -5.51 -25.35
CA ASP A 951 -10.76 -5.44 -23.92
C ASP A 951 -9.27 -5.70 -23.65
N PRO A 952 -8.42 -4.66 -23.50
CA PRO A 952 -6.98 -4.85 -23.30
C PRO A 952 -6.65 -5.76 -22.11
N GLN A 953 -5.96 -6.87 -22.39
CA GLN A 953 -5.52 -7.86 -21.39
C GLN A 953 -4.03 -7.76 -21.10
N LEU A 954 -3.62 -8.27 -19.93
CA LEU A 954 -2.22 -8.28 -19.46
C LEU A 954 -1.40 -9.36 -20.19
N LEU A 955 -0.62 -9.01 -21.21
CA LEU A 955 0.11 -9.99 -22.04
C LEU A 955 1.11 -10.80 -21.20
N TRP A 956 1.85 -10.14 -20.31
CA TRP A 956 2.90 -10.80 -19.50
C TRP A 956 2.34 -11.72 -18.41
N LYS A 957 1.05 -11.62 -18.09
CA LYS A 957 0.38 -12.41 -17.05
C LYS A 957 -0.61 -13.43 -17.63
N THR A 958 -0.52 -13.69 -18.93
CA THR A 958 -1.39 -14.66 -19.62
C THR A 958 -1.38 -16.04 -18.93
N ASP A 959 -0.20 -16.53 -18.53
CA ASP A 959 -0.04 -17.81 -17.80
C ASP A 959 -0.76 -17.85 -16.44
N LEU A 960 -0.97 -16.69 -15.82
CA LEU A 960 -1.63 -16.57 -14.53
C LEU A 960 -3.17 -16.60 -14.68
N PHE A 961 -3.67 -15.91 -15.70
CA PHE A 961 -5.09 -15.56 -15.81
C PHE A 961 -5.87 -16.35 -16.88
N LYS A 962 -5.24 -16.88 -17.94
CA LYS A 962 -6.01 -17.55 -19.01
C LYS A 962 -6.57 -18.92 -18.64
N ASP A 963 -6.03 -19.60 -17.63
CA ASP A 963 -6.33 -21.04 -17.45
C ASP A 963 -6.81 -21.45 -16.05
N GLU A 964 -6.91 -20.53 -15.07
CA GLU A 964 -7.08 -20.74 -13.60
C GLU A 964 -6.08 -21.71 -12.92
N ARG A 965 -5.59 -22.71 -13.66
CA ARG A 965 -4.59 -23.71 -13.31
C ARG A 965 -3.29 -23.06 -12.85
N GLY A 966 -2.83 -22.00 -13.50
CA GLY A 966 -1.60 -21.29 -13.10
C GLY A 966 -1.65 -20.75 -11.66
N LEU A 967 -2.78 -20.10 -11.30
CA LEU A 967 -3.00 -19.59 -9.94
C LEU A 967 -3.21 -20.73 -8.93
N ARG A 968 -3.99 -21.76 -9.30
CA ARG A 968 -4.20 -22.96 -8.47
C ARG A 968 -2.89 -23.70 -8.19
N THR A 969 -2.04 -23.88 -9.20
CA THR A 969 -0.71 -24.49 -9.07
C THR A 969 0.19 -23.67 -8.16
N PHE A 970 0.16 -22.33 -8.24
CA PHE A 970 0.92 -21.47 -7.34
C PHE A 970 0.45 -21.56 -5.89
N CYS A 971 -0.86 -21.52 -5.64
CA CYS A 971 -1.43 -21.70 -4.32
C CYS A 971 -1.11 -23.11 -3.76
N TYR A 972 -1.08 -24.14 -4.61
CA TYR A 972 -0.65 -25.48 -4.23
C TYR A 972 0.84 -25.52 -3.85
N SER A 973 1.73 -24.89 -4.64
CA SER A 973 3.15 -24.77 -4.33
C SER A 973 3.42 -24.05 -3.01
N GLN A 974 2.61 -23.05 -2.64
CA GLN A 974 2.75 -22.34 -1.36
C GLN A 974 2.23 -23.11 -0.15
N ARG A 975 1.29 -24.06 -0.32
CA ARG A 975 0.84 -24.92 0.80
C ARG A 975 1.86 -25.98 1.21
N ASN A 976 2.82 -26.27 0.32
CA ASN A 976 3.93 -27.19 0.58
C ASN A 976 5.14 -26.50 1.25
N PHE A 977 5.04 -25.19 1.50
CA PHE A 977 6.01 -24.33 2.18
C PHE A 977 5.42 -23.82 3.50
#